data_AF-A0A3S1BKM7-F1
#
_entry.id   AF-A0A3S1BKM7-F1
#
_cell.length_a   1.000
_cell.length_b   1.000
_cell.length_c   1.000
_cell.angle_alpha   90.00
_cell.angle_beta   90.00
_cell.angle_gamma   90.00
#
_symmetry.space_group_name_H-M   'P 1'
#
loop_
_entity.id
_entity.type
_entity.pdbx_description
1 polymer ?
#
loop_
_entity_poly.entity_id
_entity_poly.type
_entity_poly.pdbx_seq_one_letter_code
_entity_poly.pdbx_strand_id
1 'polypeptide(L)'
;MCCESDAGHRRSHHNNAWPEQSSSASSASSPSRSPSFYGSRGNINPKVKVRGSTSKKASSHPFPSTNTIAAAAAARILGLLFMLLLCCSRGLATEPARRDVLDLMKGLQATSADQLTGLRYTQGLNNDSHALLLENSNRRLALPASVTERALAALAGHREITFLCSLRQDSDTSGTVLALATETRRFLEIESSGRRKELRFHYSHMNQARTETFPYLLADGSWHQLALYLSGDSISLYVDCQRIYKRVIPSPDRTWRGDGGSGGGGGSDDTLHLFLGQRSSQHALFRGALQDVKIVTQAHGYLLQCPNSDTDCPTCAQFQALEQQLNQMSSMYRDLNNKLSRAEVRITDLEQCECLRACNDNGTQRKEGEEWRKDSCNFCRCKDGRIECHHEQCPYLDCKNPVKVEGQCCPVCGGKCVYLGKHYEPGEEMTPRVCVTCRCTDGRMECASLNITESCPKLDCPKTINIHGKCCPVCEGTDYCSMGHTCHKDATCVNLDTKLLCVCNDGFEGDGHNCEDINECGATGGRFGHHCGPNTRCVNTPGKYQCDCLKGHSRVDNFTCSDYDECSHQCHQEATCVKVDGTFQCVCRKGYEGDGYTCAPHCQAACRNGGACIRPNVCECRHGYIGPSCDLDIDECA
;
A
#
# COMPACT_ATOMS: atom_id res chain seq x y z
N MET A 1 34.26 10.09 47.89
CA MET A 1 35.15 11.16 47.41
C MET A 1 34.34 12.03 46.47
N CYS A 2 34.48 13.36 46.57
CA CYS A 2 33.65 14.39 45.94
C CYS A 2 32.18 14.40 46.46
N CYS A 3 31.57 15.49 46.96
CA CYS A 3 31.57 16.93 46.61
C CYS A 3 30.66 17.24 45.40
N GLU A 4 29.75 18.23 45.42
CA GLU A 4 29.21 19.08 46.50
C GLU A 4 27.94 19.85 46.01
N SER A 5 27.16 20.47 46.93
CA SER A 5 26.34 21.73 46.80
C SER A 5 25.55 22.09 45.50
N ASP A 6 24.35 22.72 45.49
CA ASP A 6 23.46 23.25 46.53
C ASP A 6 22.02 23.55 46.00
N ALA A 7 21.10 23.94 46.91
CA ALA A 7 19.88 24.78 46.76
C ALA A 7 18.86 24.59 45.59
N GLY A 8 17.54 24.46 45.89
CA GLY A 8 16.51 24.28 44.83
C GLY A 8 15.01 24.57 45.07
N HIS A 9 14.47 24.52 46.31
CA HIS A 9 13.13 25.07 46.70
C HIS A 9 11.80 24.36 46.25
N ARG A 10 10.93 24.03 47.24
CA ARG A 10 9.43 23.87 47.24
C ARG A 10 8.68 22.62 46.69
N ARG A 11 7.97 21.95 47.64
CA ARG A 11 6.55 21.41 47.60
C ARG A 11 6.20 20.26 46.61
N SER A 12 5.28 19.30 46.89
CA SER A 12 4.67 18.79 48.15
C SER A 12 3.74 17.55 47.91
N HIS A 13 3.94 16.45 48.65
CA HIS A 13 2.99 15.35 49.04
C HIS A 13 2.06 14.60 48.05
N HIS A 14 2.25 13.27 48.02
CA HIS A 14 1.32 12.12 48.10
C HIS A 14 -0.12 12.09 47.47
N ASN A 15 -0.32 11.03 46.68
CA ASN A 15 -1.35 9.95 46.74
C ASN A 15 -2.86 10.20 47.06
N ASN A 16 -3.67 9.76 46.09
CA ASN A 16 -4.80 8.79 46.16
C ASN A 16 -6.05 9.01 47.06
N ALA A 17 -7.21 9.07 46.37
CA ALA A 17 -8.43 8.24 46.53
C ALA A 17 -9.52 8.53 47.61
N TRP A 18 -10.78 8.59 47.12
CA TRP A 18 -12.04 7.90 47.57
C TRP A 18 -12.52 7.98 49.04
N PRO A 19 -13.86 8.02 49.34
CA PRO A 19 -14.83 6.95 49.00
C PRO A 19 -16.31 7.40 48.71
N GLU A 20 -17.32 6.64 49.17
CA GLU A 20 -18.65 6.40 48.52
C GLU A 20 -19.91 6.66 49.42
N GLN A 21 -21.09 6.20 48.94
CA GLN A 21 -22.32 5.74 49.67
C GLN A 21 -23.53 6.70 49.73
N SER A 22 -24.81 6.27 49.79
CA SER A 22 -25.48 4.94 49.92
C SER A 22 -26.82 4.93 49.12
N SER A 23 -27.80 4.00 49.09
CA SER A 23 -28.22 2.72 49.75
C SER A 23 -29.30 2.02 48.83
N SER A 24 -30.20 1.05 49.13
CA SER A 24 -30.68 0.31 50.33
C SER A 24 -31.48 -1.00 49.98
N ALA A 25 -31.77 -1.82 51.00
CA ALA A 25 -33.01 -2.59 51.30
C ALA A 25 -33.62 -3.69 50.36
N SER A 26 -33.23 -4.96 50.64
CA SER A 26 -34.10 -6.11 51.03
C SER A 26 -35.28 -6.67 50.20
N SER A 27 -35.22 -7.97 49.86
CA SER A 27 -36.15 -9.07 50.30
C SER A 27 -35.99 -10.35 49.44
N ALA A 28 -36.66 -11.48 49.76
CA ALA A 28 -36.29 -12.82 49.25
C ALA A 28 -37.46 -13.76 48.93
N SER A 29 -37.29 -14.66 47.95
CA SER A 29 -38.02 -15.95 47.85
C SER A 29 -37.43 -16.93 46.81
N SER A 30 -37.70 -18.23 47.04
CA SER A 30 -37.57 -19.41 46.16
C SER A 30 -38.81 -20.30 46.42
N PRO A 31 -39.14 -21.42 45.71
CA PRO A 31 -38.39 -22.10 44.64
C PRO A 31 -39.22 -22.71 43.46
N SER A 32 -38.51 -23.36 42.53
CA SER A 32 -38.84 -24.69 41.91
C SER A 32 -39.64 -24.83 40.60
N ARG A 33 -39.38 -26.01 39.99
CA ARG A 33 -40.13 -26.82 38.98
C ARG A 33 -40.04 -26.47 37.48
N SER A 34 -39.62 -27.50 36.74
CA SER A 34 -39.96 -27.76 35.34
C SER A 34 -41.37 -28.37 35.21
N PRO A 35 -41.94 -28.39 33.98
CA PRO A 35 -42.12 -29.69 33.33
C PRO A 35 -41.83 -29.66 31.81
N SER A 36 -41.97 -30.82 31.16
CA SER A 36 -41.86 -31.02 29.70
C SER A 36 -43.15 -31.66 29.13
N PHE A 37 -43.43 -31.51 27.83
CA PHE A 37 -43.82 -32.58 26.86
C PHE A 37 -44.49 -32.08 25.55
N TYR A 38 -44.51 -32.97 24.54
CA TYR A 38 -45.24 -32.95 23.23
C TYR A 38 -44.88 -31.86 22.19
N GLY A 39 -44.64 -32.16 20.90
CA GLY A 39 -44.26 -33.42 20.23
C GLY A 39 -45.28 -34.03 19.23
N SER A 40 -44.81 -34.36 18.00
CA SER A 40 -45.45 -35.24 16.99
C SER A 40 -44.55 -35.42 15.73
N ARG A 41 -44.76 -36.37 14.80
CA ARG A 41 -44.97 -37.85 14.87
C ARG A 41 -45.03 -38.44 13.43
N GLY A 42 -44.69 -39.73 13.25
CA GLY A 42 -44.94 -40.52 12.00
C GLY A 42 -43.72 -40.68 11.07
N ASN A 43 -42.98 -41.79 10.94
CA ASN A 43 -43.00 -43.16 11.52
C ASN A 43 -43.67 -44.30 10.67
N ILE A 44 -43.04 -45.50 10.66
CA ILE A 44 -43.56 -46.84 10.23
C ILE A 44 -43.68 -47.06 8.68
N ASN A 45 -43.41 -48.21 8.03
CA ASN A 45 -43.47 -49.65 8.42
C ASN A 45 -42.45 -50.57 7.64
N PRO A 46 -42.07 -51.78 8.12
CA PRO A 46 -41.23 -52.77 7.41
C PRO A 46 -41.90 -54.16 7.14
N LYS A 47 -41.21 -55.09 6.44
CA LYS A 47 -41.46 -56.57 6.34
C LYS A 47 -40.32 -57.25 5.51
N VAL A 48 -40.06 -58.58 5.49
CA VAL A 48 -39.85 -59.60 6.55
C VAL A 48 -39.34 -60.93 5.92
N LYS A 49 -38.34 -61.60 6.55
CA LYS A 49 -37.79 -62.99 6.34
C LYS A 49 -37.28 -63.38 4.91
N VAL A 50 -36.16 -64.10 4.66
CA VAL A 50 -35.25 -65.05 5.37
C VAL A 50 -35.53 -66.56 5.14
N ARG A 51 -34.53 -67.29 4.60
CA ARG A 51 -34.15 -68.65 5.07
C ARG A 51 -32.82 -69.22 4.50
N GLY A 52 -32.03 -69.85 5.39
CA GLY A 52 -31.06 -70.93 5.07
C GLY A 52 -29.60 -70.50 4.75
N SER A 53 -28.56 -71.23 5.18
CA SER A 53 -28.48 -72.38 6.11
C SER A 53 -27.11 -72.43 6.85
N THR A 54 -26.92 -73.39 7.76
CA THR A 54 -25.85 -73.39 8.78
C THR A 54 -24.59 -74.20 8.44
N SER A 55 -23.48 -73.84 9.09
CA SER A 55 -22.14 -74.49 9.04
C SER A 55 -22.09 -75.92 9.61
N LYS A 56 -21.06 -76.69 9.21
CA LYS A 56 -20.54 -77.90 9.89
C LYS A 56 -19.02 -77.84 10.01
N LYS A 57 -18.46 -78.42 11.07
CA LYS A 57 -17.01 -78.59 11.32
C LYS A 57 -16.51 -79.97 10.89
N ALA A 58 -15.25 -80.05 10.45
CA ALA A 58 -14.32 -81.17 10.67
C ALA A 58 -12.86 -80.68 10.48
N SER A 59 -11.86 -81.47 10.86
CA SER A 59 -10.46 -81.04 11.03
C SER A 59 -9.43 -82.00 10.43
N SER A 60 -8.36 -81.49 9.82
CA SER A 60 -6.99 -82.02 9.93
C SER A 60 -5.93 -81.15 9.21
N HIS A 61 -4.66 -81.34 9.62
CA HIS A 61 -3.43 -80.80 9.02
C HIS A 61 -2.99 -81.61 7.75
N PRO A 62 -1.98 -81.20 6.93
CA PRO A 62 -0.80 -80.39 7.31
C PRO A 62 -0.24 -79.36 6.28
N PHE A 63 0.75 -78.58 6.75
CA PHE A 63 1.83 -77.97 5.92
C PHE A 63 2.84 -79.07 5.51
N PRO A 64 3.56 -78.99 4.37
CA PRO A 64 4.38 -77.84 3.94
C PRO A 64 4.19 -77.52 2.41
N SER A 65 5.00 -76.72 1.69
CA SER A 65 6.31 -76.13 1.98
C SER A 65 6.50 -74.74 1.33
N THR A 66 7.42 -73.95 1.90
CA THR A 66 7.82 -72.63 1.41
C THR A 66 9.02 -72.74 0.46
N ASN A 67 8.85 -72.54 -0.85
CA ASN A 67 9.99 -72.21 -1.73
C ASN A 67 9.70 -71.57 -3.11
N THR A 68 8.46 -71.20 -3.45
CA THR A 68 8.10 -70.70 -4.81
C THR A 68 7.51 -69.29 -4.88
N ILE A 69 7.38 -68.57 -3.76
CA ILE A 69 6.80 -67.21 -3.74
C ILE A 69 7.86 -66.11 -3.55
N ALA A 70 9.03 -66.42 -2.99
CA ALA A 70 10.09 -65.44 -2.69
C ALA A 70 10.69 -64.77 -3.94
N ALA A 71 10.82 -65.50 -5.05
CA ALA A 71 11.46 -65.02 -6.27
C ALA A 71 10.68 -63.87 -6.97
N ALA A 72 9.34 -63.90 -6.92
CA ALA A 72 8.50 -62.92 -7.60
C ALA A 72 8.45 -61.55 -6.89
N ALA A 73 8.62 -61.54 -5.56
CA ALA A 73 8.61 -60.30 -4.77
C ALA A 73 9.93 -59.53 -4.90
N ALA A 74 11.07 -60.22 -4.82
CA ALA A 74 12.40 -59.59 -4.90
C ALA A 74 12.62 -58.83 -6.22
N ALA A 75 12.22 -59.42 -7.35
CA ALA A 75 12.39 -58.82 -8.68
C ALA A 75 11.66 -57.46 -8.83
N ARG A 76 10.46 -57.31 -8.24
CA ARG A 76 9.70 -56.03 -8.29
C ARG A 76 10.30 -54.96 -7.38
N ILE A 77 10.87 -55.34 -6.23
CA ILE A 77 11.48 -54.41 -5.28
C ILE A 77 12.82 -53.88 -5.82
N LEU A 78 13.66 -54.75 -6.40
CA LEU A 78 14.91 -54.29 -7.06
C LEU A 78 14.63 -53.40 -8.28
N GLY A 79 13.60 -53.70 -9.08
CA GLY A 79 13.24 -52.88 -10.24
C GLY A 79 12.85 -51.43 -9.86
N LEU A 80 12.10 -51.25 -8.78
CA LEU A 80 11.74 -49.92 -8.26
C LEU A 80 12.95 -49.17 -7.68
N LEU A 81 13.83 -49.86 -6.94
CA LEU A 81 15.06 -49.27 -6.42
C LEU A 81 16.03 -48.85 -7.54
N PHE A 82 16.15 -49.63 -8.61
CA PHE A 82 17.03 -49.31 -9.73
C PHE A 82 16.53 -48.10 -10.54
N MET A 83 15.21 -47.96 -10.72
CA MET A 83 14.61 -46.76 -11.34
C MET A 83 14.82 -45.50 -10.48
N LEU A 84 14.70 -45.60 -9.15
CA LEU A 84 14.99 -44.50 -8.23
C LEU A 84 16.47 -44.08 -8.28
N LEU A 85 17.40 -45.03 -8.31
CA LEU A 85 18.85 -44.75 -8.41
C LEU A 85 19.27 -44.18 -9.77
N LEU A 86 18.60 -44.58 -10.87
CA LEU A 86 18.80 -43.97 -12.19
C LEU A 86 18.21 -42.55 -12.29
N CYS A 87 17.18 -42.23 -11.52
CA CYS A 87 16.70 -40.84 -11.40
C CYS A 87 17.71 -39.96 -10.64
N CYS A 88 18.26 -40.44 -9.52
CA CYS A 88 19.21 -39.68 -8.71
C CYS A 88 20.60 -39.45 -9.35
N SER A 89 20.94 -40.15 -10.44
CA SER A 89 22.23 -40.03 -11.14
C SER A 89 22.22 -39.04 -12.32
N ARG A 90 21.08 -38.39 -12.62
CA ARG A 90 21.02 -37.17 -13.43
C ARG A 90 20.52 -35.98 -12.60
N GLY A 91 21.38 -35.52 -11.70
CA GLY A 91 21.16 -34.35 -10.85
C GLY A 91 21.14 -33.02 -11.61
N LEU A 92 20.16 -32.83 -12.50
CA LEU A 92 19.66 -31.51 -12.83
C LEU A 92 18.94 -31.00 -11.57
N ALA A 93 19.66 -30.19 -10.79
CA ALA A 93 19.10 -29.49 -9.65
C ALA A 93 18.12 -28.42 -10.14
N THR A 94 16.87 -28.82 -10.41
CA THR A 94 15.75 -27.89 -10.53
C THR A 94 15.47 -27.32 -9.15
N GLU A 95 16.23 -26.28 -8.77
CA GLU A 95 15.84 -25.39 -7.67
C GLU A 95 14.36 -25.01 -7.85
N PRO A 96 13.53 -25.01 -6.79
CA PRO A 96 12.21 -24.39 -6.89
C PRO A 96 12.43 -22.92 -7.28
N ALA A 97 11.84 -22.50 -8.40
CA ALA A 97 12.17 -21.26 -9.11
C ALA A 97 11.64 -19.99 -8.41
N ARG A 98 11.97 -19.81 -7.13
CA ARG A 98 11.66 -18.65 -6.29
C ARG A 98 12.55 -17.47 -6.67
N ARG A 99 12.34 -16.94 -7.87
CA ARG A 99 12.99 -15.73 -8.40
C ARG A 99 11.96 -14.90 -9.15
N ASP A 100 11.01 -14.35 -8.40
CA ASP A 100 9.97 -13.42 -8.85
C ASP A 100 10.53 -12.08 -9.39
N VAL A 101 11.86 -11.90 -9.29
CA VAL A 101 12.64 -10.80 -9.83
C VAL A 101 13.81 -11.35 -10.66
N LEU A 102 13.86 -10.95 -11.93
CA LEU A 102 14.94 -11.20 -12.88
C LEU A 102 15.74 -9.90 -13.08
N ASP A 103 16.88 -9.80 -12.39
CA ASP A 103 17.83 -8.70 -12.51
C ASP A 103 18.65 -8.83 -13.81
N LEU A 104 18.54 -7.85 -14.71
CA LEU A 104 19.22 -7.86 -16.01
C LEU A 104 20.59 -7.18 -15.94
N MET A 105 20.81 -6.26 -14.99
CA MET A 105 22.11 -5.63 -14.78
C MET A 105 23.15 -6.64 -14.30
N LYS A 106 22.75 -7.57 -13.42
CA LYS A 106 23.58 -8.74 -13.05
C LYS A 106 23.80 -9.70 -14.22
N GLY A 107 22.84 -9.80 -15.15
CA GLY A 107 22.99 -10.57 -16.39
C GLY A 107 23.96 -9.97 -17.42
N LEU A 108 24.39 -8.71 -17.23
CA LEU A 108 25.39 -8.01 -18.05
C LEU A 108 26.80 -8.01 -17.44
N GLN A 109 27.00 -8.59 -16.25
CA GLN A 109 28.33 -8.70 -15.64
C GLN A 109 29.14 -9.76 -16.39
N ALA A 110 29.81 -9.31 -17.46
CA ALA A 110 30.29 -10.13 -18.56
C ALA A 110 31.39 -11.12 -18.19
N THR A 111 31.27 -12.35 -18.71
CA THR A 111 32.28 -13.41 -18.64
C THR A 111 33.39 -13.28 -19.69
N SER A 112 33.34 -12.28 -20.57
CA SER A 112 34.36 -12.01 -21.60
C SER A 112 34.59 -10.51 -21.82
N ALA A 113 35.78 -10.16 -22.31
CA ALA A 113 36.21 -8.77 -22.48
C ALA A 113 35.47 -8.02 -23.61
N ASP A 114 35.04 -8.72 -24.66
CA ASP A 114 34.50 -8.10 -25.88
C ASP A 114 33.15 -7.39 -25.64
N GLN A 115 32.36 -7.88 -24.67
CA GLN A 115 31.07 -7.28 -24.27
C GLN A 115 31.21 -5.92 -23.55
N LEU A 116 32.42 -5.55 -23.10
CA LEU A 116 32.68 -4.31 -22.34
C LEU A 116 33.00 -3.11 -23.24
N THR A 117 32.99 -3.27 -24.57
CA THR A 117 33.27 -2.21 -25.53
C THR A 117 32.20 -1.11 -25.50
N GLY A 118 32.58 0.06 -24.96
CA GLY A 118 31.68 1.22 -24.85
C GLY A 118 30.79 1.26 -23.61
N LEU A 119 31.07 0.43 -22.60
CA LEU A 119 30.41 0.47 -21.29
C LEU A 119 31.25 1.22 -20.26
N ARG A 120 30.60 2.06 -19.44
CA ARG A 120 31.23 2.70 -18.27
C ARG A 120 30.30 2.64 -17.06
N TYR A 121 30.78 2.12 -15.94
CA TYR A 121 30.05 2.17 -14.68
C TYR A 121 30.16 3.57 -14.04
N THR A 122 29.06 4.03 -13.45
CA THR A 122 28.94 5.31 -12.75
C THR A 122 28.04 5.16 -11.51
N GLN A 123 28.09 6.12 -10.59
CA GLN A 123 27.04 6.27 -9.58
C GLN A 123 25.72 6.66 -10.28
N GLY A 124 24.60 6.11 -9.79
CA GLY A 124 23.26 6.37 -10.31
C GLY A 124 22.37 7.12 -9.33
N LEU A 125 21.06 6.93 -9.47
CA LEU A 125 20.04 7.40 -8.54
C LEU A 125 20.10 6.64 -7.20
N ASN A 126 20.23 5.30 -7.27
CA ASN A 126 20.45 4.47 -6.08
C ASN A 126 21.95 4.40 -5.75
N ASN A 127 22.28 4.39 -4.45
CA ASN A 127 23.67 4.25 -3.98
C ASN A 127 24.14 2.79 -3.88
N ASP A 128 23.21 1.84 -3.68
CA ASP A 128 23.53 0.41 -3.48
C ASP A 128 23.81 -0.36 -4.79
N SER A 129 23.62 0.29 -5.94
CA SER A 129 23.80 -0.31 -7.26
C SER A 129 24.57 0.63 -8.19
N HIS A 130 25.37 0.08 -9.11
CA HIS A 130 26.04 0.88 -10.13
C HIS A 130 25.12 1.12 -11.33
N ALA A 131 25.12 2.34 -11.85
CA ALA A 131 24.53 2.67 -13.13
C ALA A 131 25.51 2.38 -14.27
N LEU A 132 24.95 2.08 -15.45
CA LEU A 132 25.66 1.79 -16.69
C LEU A 132 25.46 2.93 -17.68
N LEU A 133 26.54 3.66 -17.97
CA LEU A 133 26.58 4.79 -18.90
C LEU A 133 26.87 4.31 -20.33
N LEU A 134 26.11 4.81 -21.30
CA LEU A 134 25.99 4.28 -22.66
C LEU A 134 26.31 5.35 -23.74
N GLU A 135 27.58 5.76 -23.81
CA GLU A 135 28.03 6.88 -24.64
C GLU A 135 28.33 6.49 -26.10
N ASN A 136 28.92 5.30 -26.31
CA ASN A 136 29.44 4.88 -27.62
C ASN A 136 28.38 4.26 -28.54
N SER A 137 28.49 4.55 -29.85
CA SER A 137 27.58 4.06 -30.90
C SER A 137 27.94 2.70 -31.49
N ASN A 138 29.13 2.15 -31.21
CA ASN A 138 29.52 0.80 -31.62
C ASN A 138 29.59 -0.11 -30.39
N ARG A 139 28.52 -0.87 -30.13
CA ARG A 139 28.35 -1.75 -28.96
C ARG A 139 27.27 -2.81 -29.21
N ARG A 140 27.36 -3.99 -28.58
CA ARG A 140 26.36 -5.07 -28.68
C ARG A 140 25.96 -5.62 -27.31
N LEU A 141 25.05 -4.93 -26.64
CA LEU A 141 24.51 -5.27 -25.31
C LEU A 141 23.36 -6.28 -25.40
N ALA A 142 23.65 -7.45 -25.98
CA ALA A 142 22.80 -8.63 -25.89
C ALA A 142 23.15 -9.42 -24.62
N LEU A 143 22.15 -9.78 -23.82
CA LEU A 143 22.33 -10.63 -22.65
C LEU A 143 22.50 -12.11 -23.08
N PRO A 144 23.12 -12.96 -22.23
CA PRO A 144 23.29 -14.38 -22.53
C PRO A 144 21.96 -15.09 -22.83
N ALA A 145 22.02 -16.13 -23.67
CA ALA A 145 20.85 -16.94 -24.05
C ALA A 145 20.07 -17.45 -22.83
N SER A 146 20.76 -17.94 -21.79
CA SER A 146 20.17 -18.41 -20.54
C SER A 146 19.43 -17.33 -19.72
N VAL A 147 19.73 -16.04 -19.93
CA VAL A 147 18.96 -14.93 -19.35
C VAL A 147 17.75 -14.60 -20.23
N THR A 148 17.91 -14.66 -21.56
CA THR A 148 16.82 -14.49 -22.53
C THR A 148 15.75 -15.58 -22.39
N GLU A 149 16.14 -16.84 -22.24
CA GLU A 149 15.25 -17.98 -21.95
C GLU A 149 14.48 -17.78 -20.63
N ARG A 150 15.14 -17.29 -19.58
CA ARG A 150 14.49 -16.97 -18.30
C ARG A 150 13.51 -15.81 -18.41
N ALA A 151 13.80 -14.80 -19.24
CA ALA A 151 12.85 -13.73 -19.53
C ALA A 151 11.63 -14.23 -20.32
N LEU A 152 11.83 -15.12 -21.30
CA LEU A 152 10.75 -15.77 -22.03
C LEU A 152 9.89 -16.67 -21.14
N ALA A 153 10.51 -17.43 -20.24
CA ALA A 153 9.79 -18.25 -19.25
C ALA A 153 8.98 -17.39 -18.27
N ALA A 154 9.52 -16.23 -17.87
CA ALA A 154 8.80 -15.24 -17.06
C ALA A 154 7.55 -14.72 -17.79
N LEU A 155 7.69 -14.32 -19.07
CA LEU A 155 6.58 -13.86 -19.94
C LEU A 155 5.51 -14.94 -20.16
N ALA A 156 5.92 -16.18 -20.40
CA ALA A 156 5.00 -17.29 -20.65
C ALA A 156 4.24 -17.73 -19.40
N GLY A 157 4.90 -17.72 -18.22
CA GLY A 157 4.36 -18.29 -16.99
C GLY A 157 3.40 -17.40 -16.19
N HIS A 158 3.51 -16.07 -16.28
CA HIS A 158 2.90 -15.16 -15.31
C HIS A 158 1.88 -14.20 -15.92
N ARG A 159 0.72 -14.02 -15.26
CA ARG A 159 -0.33 -13.11 -15.75
C ARG A 159 0.00 -11.63 -15.58
N GLU A 160 0.76 -11.30 -14.55
CA GLU A 160 1.18 -9.95 -14.20
C GLU A 160 2.70 -9.83 -14.27
N ILE A 161 3.20 -8.76 -14.89
CA ILE A 161 4.61 -8.57 -15.21
C ILE A 161 4.95 -7.08 -15.13
N THR A 162 6.02 -6.74 -14.42
CA THR A 162 6.53 -5.36 -14.35
C THR A 162 7.92 -5.27 -14.96
N PHE A 163 8.14 -4.29 -15.83
CA PHE A 163 9.48 -3.87 -16.23
C PHE A 163 9.88 -2.66 -15.39
N LEU A 164 10.93 -2.81 -14.58
CA LEU A 164 11.49 -1.74 -13.76
C LEU A 164 12.79 -1.24 -14.39
N CYS A 165 13.00 0.07 -14.35
CA CYS A 165 14.24 0.71 -14.76
C CYS A 165 14.37 2.09 -14.10
N SER A 166 15.52 2.35 -13.47
CA SER A 166 15.93 3.73 -13.20
C SER A 166 16.82 4.20 -14.36
N LEU A 167 16.51 5.33 -14.99
CA LEU A 167 17.20 5.81 -16.19
C LEU A 167 17.45 7.31 -16.16
N ARG A 168 18.47 7.75 -16.88
CA ARG A 168 18.72 9.16 -17.20
C ARG A 168 19.07 9.22 -18.67
N GLN A 169 18.24 9.85 -19.49
CA GLN A 169 18.43 9.91 -20.94
C GLN A 169 18.91 11.29 -21.39
N ASP A 170 19.88 11.32 -22.30
CA ASP A 170 20.43 12.56 -22.85
C ASP A 170 19.35 13.32 -23.66
N SER A 171 19.33 14.65 -23.56
CA SER A 171 18.29 15.51 -24.14
C SER A 171 18.13 15.34 -25.67
N ASP A 172 16.89 15.34 -26.13
CA ASP A 172 16.50 15.17 -27.55
C ASP A 172 17.07 13.92 -28.25
N THR A 173 17.48 12.91 -27.49
CA THR A 173 17.84 11.58 -28.02
C THR A 173 16.63 10.65 -28.06
N SER A 174 16.67 9.64 -28.93
CA SER A 174 15.68 8.56 -28.97
C SER A 174 16.39 7.21 -28.99
N GLY A 175 15.94 6.25 -28.18
CA GLY A 175 16.56 4.93 -28.11
C GLY A 175 15.84 3.95 -27.19
N THR A 176 16.26 2.69 -27.28
CA THR A 176 15.58 1.55 -26.66
C THR A 176 16.13 1.27 -25.27
N VAL A 177 15.26 1.27 -24.26
CA VAL A 177 15.62 0.90 -22.87
C VAL A 177 15.84 -0.61 -22.76
N LEU A 178 14.90 -1.39 -23.32
CA LEU A 178 14.89 -2.85 -23.29
C LEU A 178 14.16 -3.39 -24.53
N ALA A 179 14.70 -4.44 -25.15
CA ALA A 179 14.05 -5.15 -26.25
C ALA A 179 14.23 -6.67 -26.17
N LEU A 180 13.14 -7.41 -26.41
CA LEU A 180 13.17 -8.79 -26.88
C LEU A 180 12.93 -8.74 -28.40
N ALA A 181 13.97 -8.98 -29.17
CA ALA A 181 13.95 -8.86 -30.62
C ALA A 181 14.90 -9.86 -31.29
N THR A 182 14.62 -10.19 -32.54
CA THR A 182 15.64 -10.69 -33.47
C THR A 182 16.26 -9.49 -34.21
N GLU A 183 17.25 -9.68 -35.07
CA GLU A 183 17.78 -8.56 -35.88
C GLU A 183 16.72 -7.99 -36.86
N THR A 184 15.58 -8.68 -37.09
CA THR A 184 14.51 -8.23 -38.00
C THR A 184 13.15 -7.97 -37.32
N ARG A 185 12.76 -8.76 -36.30
CA ARG A 185 11.42 -8.71 -35.69
C ARG A 185 11.47 -8.24 -34.22
N ARG A 186 10.63 -7.26 -33.87
CA ARG A 186 10.38 -6.84 -32.47
C ARG A 186 9.33 -7.80 -31.86
N PHE A 187 9.62 -8.47 -30.75
CA PHE A 187 8.61 -9.23 -29.99
C PHE A 187 8.03 -8.37 -28.85
N LEU A 188 8.90 -7.69 -28.11
CA LEU A 188 8.55 -6.70 -27.09
C LEU A 188 9.66 -5.64 -27.03
N GLU A 189 9.33 -4.35 -26.98
CA GLU A 189 10.32 -3.27 -26.92
C GLU A 189 9.78 -2.03 -26.19
N ILE A 190 10.63 -1.45 -25.33
CA ILE A 190 10.41 -0.18 -24.65
C ILE A 190 11.32 0.87 -25.29
N GLU A 191 10.76 1.74 -26.14
CA GLU A 191 11.44 2.78 -26.93
C GLU A 191 11.12 4.16 -26.32
N SER A 192 12.13 4.90 -25.87
CA SER A 192 11.96 6.25 -25.32
C SER A 192 12.47 7.29 -26.32
N SER A 193 11.62 8.24 -26.71
CA SER A 193 11.87 9.15 -27.83
C SER A 193 11.74 10.62 -27.44
N GLY A 194 12.85 11.23 -27.00
CA GLY A 194 12.93 12.64 -26.63
C GLY A 194 12.49 13.59 -27.74
N ARG A 195 12.93 13.32 -28.99
CA ARG A 195 12.60 14.11 -30.19
C ARG A 195 11.10 14.27 -30.46
N ARG A 196 10.28 13.35 -29.94
CA ARG A 196 8.82 13.34 -30.09
C ARG A 196 8.09 13.39 -28.74
N LYS A 197 8.83 13.52 -27.64
CA LYS A 197 8.33 13.62 -26.26
C LYS A 197 7.34 12.49 -25.90
N GLU A 198 7.70 11.28 -26.29
CA GLU A 198 6.87 10.08 -26.15
C GLU A 198 7.68 8.88 -25.61
N LEU A 199 7.03 8.06 -24.80
CA LEU A 199 7.44 6.69 -24.49
C LEU A 199 6.56 5.72 -25.30
N ARG A 200 7.18 4.68 -25.86
CA ARG A 200 6.50 3.65 -26.66
C ARG A 200 6.70 2.27 -26.09
N PHE A 201 5.63 1.49 -26.09
CA PHE A 201 5.65 0.06 -25.81
C PHE A 201 5.22 -0.69 -27.07
N HIS A 202 6.18 -1.25 -27.78
CA HIS A 202 5.93 -2.15 -28.90
C HIS A 202 5.77 -3.59 -28.38
N TYR A 203 4.79 -4.31 -28.91
CA TYR A 203 4.52 -5.68 -28.49
C TYR A 203 3.81 -6.47 -29.60
N SER A 204 3.90 -7.79 -29.58
CA SER A 204 3.14 -8.65 -30.49
C SER A 204 1.75 -8.98 -29.91
N HIS A 205 0.72 -9.01 -30.76
CA HIS A 205 -0.60 -9.56 -30.47
C HIS A 205 -1.09 -10.38 -31.66
N MET A 206 -1.38 -11.67 -31.46
CA MET A 206 -1.70 -12.62 -32.54
C MET A 206 -0.65 -12.65 -33.65
N ASN A 207 0.64 -12.60 -33.29
CA ASN A 207 1.79 -12.44 -34.19
C ASN A 207 1.81 -11.13 -35.01
N GLN A 208 0.98 -10.14 -34.69
CA GLN A 208 1.00 -8.81 -35.31
C GLN A 208 1.66 -7.80 -34.39
N ALA A 209 2.60 -7.00 -34.93
CA ALA A 209 3.20 -5.90 -34.17
C ALA A 209 2.17 -4.80 -33.86
N ARG A 210 2.11 -4.41 -32.59
CA ARG A 210 1.31 -3.30 -32.04
C ARG A 210 2.24 -2.32 -31.31
N THR A 211 1.76 -1.11 -31.06
CA THR A 211 2.54 -0.06 -30.40
C THR A 211 1.60 0.83 -29.61
N GLU A 212 1.74 0.82 -28.29
CA GLU A 212 1.19 1.86 -27.43
C GLU A 212 2.13 3.05 -27.36
N THR A 213 1.57 4.25 -27.46
CA THR A 213 2.30 5.52 -27.36
C THR A 213 1.76 6.34 -26.19
N PHE A 214 2.65 6.74 -25.29
CA PHE A 214 2.37 7.54 -24.10
C PHE A 214 3.08 8.91 -24.24
N PRO A 215 2.35 10.03 -24.31
CA PRO A 215 2.95 11.37 -24.29
C PRO A 215 3.68 11.63 -22.96
N TYR A 216 5.00 11.50 -22.97
CA TYR A 216 5.86 11.72 -21.79
C TYR A 216 7.32 11.91 -22.22
N LEU A 217 8.02 12.86 -21.59
CA LEU A 217 9.43 13.13 -21.87
C LEU A 217 10.32 12.54 -20.76
N LEU A 218 11.06 11.47 -21.07
CA LEU A 218 12.12 10.90 -20.21
C LEU A 218 13.53 11.39 -20.56
N ALA A 219 13.65 12.22 -21.59
CA ALA A 219 14.90 12.67 -22.20
C ALA A 219 15.11 14.17 -22.00
N ASP A 220 15.18 14.56 -20.73
CA ASP A 220 15.44 15.93 -20.26
C ASP A 220 16.85 16.08 -19.64
N GLY A 221 17.53 14.96 -19.33
CA GLY A 221 18.81 14.90 -18.63
C GLY A 221 18.71 14.52 -17.14
N SER A 222 17.50 14.33 -16.59
CA SER A 222 17.22 13.96 -15.20
C SER A 222 17.16 12.45 -14.98
N TRP A 223 17.29 12.02 -13.72
CA TRP A 223 17.04 10.64 -13.32
C TRP A 223 15.53 10.41 -13.10
N HIS A 224 14.98 9.41 -13.78
CA HIS A 224 13.59 8.97 -13.66
C HIS A 224 13.49 7.48 -13.25
N GLN A 225 12.50 7.16 -12.44
CA GLN A 225 12.12 5.81 -12.02
C GLN A 225 10.94 5.30 -12.85
N LEU A 226 11.24 4.65 -13.97
CA LEU A 226 10.26 4.04 -14.87
C LEU A 226 9.79 2.67 -14.34
N ALA A 227 8.49 2.46 -14.24
CA ALA A 227 7.90 1.14 -14.02
C ALA A 227 6.69 0.90 -14.93
N LEU A 228 6.81 -0.09 -15.83
CA LEU A 228 5.76 -0.47 -16.77
C LEU A 228 5.11 -1.77 -16.32
N TYR A 229 3.86 -1.69 -15.85
CA TYR A 229 3.09 -2.82 -15.32
C TYR A 229 2.09 -3.34 -16.35
N LEU A 230 2.20 -4.63 -16.69
CA LEU A 230 1.21 -5.38 -17.46
C LEU A 230 0.42 -6.29 -16.54
N SER A 231 -0.91 -6.23 -16.59
CA SER A 231 -1.79 -7.22 -15.97
C SER A 231 -2.88 -7.62 -16.95
N GLY A 232 -2.80 -8.86 -17.45
CA GLY A 232 -3.75 -9.41 -18.42
C GLY A 232 -3.79 -8.65 -19.75
N ASP A 233 -4.86 -7.87 -19.92
CA ASP A 233 -5.23 -6.98 -21.03
C ASP A 233 -5.10 -5.49 -20.64
N SER A 234 -4.42 -5.17 -19.54
CA SER A 234 -4.17 -3.80 -19.09
C SER A 234 -2.68 -3.47 -19.00
N ILE A 235 -2.35 -2.21 -19.29
CA ILE A 235 -1.02 -1.62 -19.16
C ILE A 235 -1.12 -0.37 -18.28
N SER A 236 -0.24 -0.26 -17.28
CA SER A 236 -0.11 0.91 -16.41
C SER A 236 1.32 1.42 -16.46
N LEU A 237 1.49 2.69 -16.81
CA LEU A 237 2.78 3.39 -16.79
C LEU A 237 2.90 4.17 -15.48
N TYR A 238 3.96 3.88 -14.72
CA TYR A 238 4.39 4.67 -13.58
C TYR A 238 5.74 5.34 -13.93
N VAL A 239 5.88 6.61 -13.57
CA VAL A 239 7.14 7.35 -13.59
C VAL A 239 7.25 8.09 -12.27
N ASP A 240 8.43 8.03 -11.63
CA ASP A 240 8.73 8.69 -10.35
C ASP A 240 7.68 8.39 -9.27
N CYS A 241 7.24 7.13 -9.26
CA CYS A 241 6.23 6.54 -8.39
C CYS A 241 4.79 7.07 -8.54
N GLN A 242 4.53 7.95 -9.51
CA GLN A 242 3.17 8.37 -9.88
C GLN A 242 2.65 7.54 -11.07
N ARG A 243 1.38 7.12 -11.02
CA ARG A 243 0.70 6.44 -12.13
C ARG A 243 0.28 7.45 -13.20
N ILE A 244 1.08 7.59 -14.25
CA ILE A 244 0.86 8.57 -15.33
C ILE A 244 -0.27 8.12 -16.27
N TYR A 245 -0.30 6.85 -16.65
CA TYR A 245 -1.32 6.29 -17.54
C TYR A 245 -1.77 4.90 -17.11
N LYS A 246 -3.04 4.58 -17.37
CA LYS A 246 -3.62 3.23 -17.31
C LYS A 246 -4.51 3.03 -18.54
N ARG A 247 -4.23 2.02 -19.35
CA ARG A 247 -4.97 1.71 -20.59
C ARG A 247 -5.34 0.22 -20.65
N VAL A 248 -6.42 -0.09 -21.36
CA VAL A 248 -6.77 -1.44 -21.79
C VAL A 248 -6.19 -1.65 -23.19
N ILE A 249 -5.54 -2.78 -23.42
CA ILE A 249 -4.83 -3.12 -24.66
C ILE A 249 -5.16 -4.55 -25.10
N PRO A 250 -5.15 -4.85 -26.42
CA PRO A 250 -5.16 -6.23 -26.90
C PRO A 250 -4.08 -7.05 -26.19
N SER A 251 -4.46 -8.18 -25.57
CA SER A 251 -3.61 -8.95 -24.66
C SER A 251 -2.28 -9.37 -25.30
N PRO A 252 -1.11 -8.94 -24.79
CA PRO A 252 0.18 -9.24 -25.41
C PRO A 252 0.46 -10.74 -25.57
N ASP A 253 1.13 -11.10 -26.67
CA ASP A 253 1.61 -12.46 -26.93
C ASP A 253 2.68 -12.85 -25.89
N ARG A 254 2.52 -14.04 -25.31
CA ARG A 254 3.31 -14.51 -24.16
C ARG A 254 4.32 -15.60 -24.49
N THR A 255 4.22 -16.19 -25.68
CA THR A 255 5.13 -17.21 -26.17
C THR A 255 5.66 -16.80 -27.54
N TRP A 256 6.98 -16.74 -27.68
CA TRP A 256 7.61 -16.58 -29.00
C TRP A 256 7.38 -17.85 -29.82
N ARG A 257 6.50 -17.78 -30.81
CA ARG A 257 6.38 -18.81 -31.84
C ARG A 257 7.40 -18.51 -32.94
N GLY A 258 8.58 -19.10 -32.81
CA GLY A 258 9.51 -19.24 -33.95
C GLY A 258 8.79 -19.92 -35.13
N ASP A 259 9.16 -19.55 -36.35
CA ASP A 259 8.35 -19.84 -37.54
C ASP A 259 8.25 -21.35 -37.82
N GLY A 260 7.03 -21.90 -37.69
CA GLY A 260 6.75 -23.34 -37.71
C GLY A 260 6.68 -23.95 -39.11
N GLY A 261 7.58 -23.54 -40.00
CA GLY A 261 7.61 -23.97 -41.41
C GLY A 261 8.34 -25.29 -41.61
N SER A 262 7.64 -26.32 -42.08
CA SER A 262 8.24 -27.61 -42.45
C SER A 262 8.80 -27.59 -43.87
N GLY A 263 10.06 -27.98 -44.04
CA GLY A 263 10.62 -28.45 -45.32
C GLY A 263 11.64 -27.53 -46.00
N GLY A 264 12.90 -27.98 -46.02
CA GLY A 264 13.79 -27.79 -47.18
C GLY A 264 14.55 -26.47 -47.33
N GLY A 265 15.69 -26.34 -46.64
CA GLY A 265 16.86 -25.64 -47.18
C GLY A 265 17.17 -24.23 -46.63
N GLY A 266 18.44 -24.01 -46.28
CA GLY A 266 19.07 -22.71 -46.57
C GLY A 266 19.04 -21.59 -45.52
N GLY A 267 18.97 -21.92 -44.22
CA GLY A 267 19.59 -21.14 -43.13
C GLY A 267 19.37 -19.61 -43.01
N SER A 268 18.65 -19.20 -41.96
CA SER A 268 19.01 -18.01 -41.19
C SER A 268 18.70 -18.25 -39.70
N ASP A 269 19.62 -17.84 -38.83
CA ASP A 269 19.56 -18.11 -37.39
C ASP A 269 18.83 -16.98 -36.65
N ASP A 270 17.52 -16.84 -36.90
CA ASP A 270 16.65 -15.77 -36.35
C ASP A 270 16.35 -16.01 -34.85
N THR A 271 17.41 -16.16 -34.05
CA THR A 271 17.34 -16.35 -32.60
C THR A 271 16.92 -15.06 -31.90
N LEU A 272 15.96 -15.18 -30.98
CA LEU A 272 15.52 -14.04 -30.17
C LEU A 272 16.61 -13.71 -29.15
N HIS A 273 16.88 -12.42 -28.97
CA HIS A 273 17.82 -11.90 -27.99
C HIS A 273 17.14 -10.87 -27.08
N LEU A 274 17.52 -10.88 -25.80
CA LEU A 274 17.24 -9.80 -24.87
C LEU A 274 18.36 -8.76 -24.95
N PHE A 275 18.06 -7.58 -25.48
CA PHE A 275 18.94 -6.42 -25.53
C PHE A 275 18.58 -5.38 -24.45
N LEU A 276 19.58 -4.66 -23.96
CA LEU A 276 19.43 -3.59 -22.97
C LEU A 276 20.16 -2.33 -23.48
N GLY A 277 19.49 -1.17 -23.44
CA GLY A 277 20.05 0.08 -23.97
C GLY A 277 20.19 0.11 -25.50
N GLN A 278 19.67 -0.88 -26.23
CA GLN A 278 19.62 -0.93 -27.70
C GLN A 278 18.58 -1.95 -28.16
N ARG A 279 18.25 -1.94 -29.46
CA ARG A 279 17.37 -2.94 -30.10
C ARG A 279 18.13 -3.98 -30.92
N SER A 280 19.23 -3.60 -31.54
CA SER A 280 20.08 -4.46 -32.35
C SER A 280 21.51 -3.91 -32.38
N SER A 281 22.45 -4.58 -33.05
CA SER A 281 23.86 -4.14 -33.18
C SER A 281 24.07 -2.74 -33.77
N GLN A 282 23.11 -2.20 -34.54
CA GLN A 282 23.24 -0.90 -35.23
C GLN A 282 22.07 0.07 -35.01
N HIS A 283 20.99 -0.34 -34.33
CA HIS A 283 19.72 0.40 -34.32
C HIS A 283 19.18 0.70 -32.91
N ALA A 284 18.55 1.88 -32.81
CA ALA A 284 17.85 2.39 -31.62
C ALA A 284 18.69 2.40 -30.33
N LEU A 285 19.93 2.88 -30.45
CA LEU A 285 20.90 2.97 -29.37
C LEU A 285 20.49 4.05 -28.35
N PHE A 286 20.23 3.66 -27.11
CA PHE A 286 20.00 4.58 -25.99
C PHE A 286 21.24 5.44 -25.72
N ARG A 287 21.04 6.65 -25.18
CA ARG A 287 22.10 7.60 -24.80
C ARG A 287 21.81 8.15 -23.42
N GLY A 288 22.80 8.10 -22.53
CA GLY A 288 22.64 8.38 -21.10
C GLY A 288 22.99 7.17 -20.23
N ALA A 289 22.34 7.02 -19.09
CA ALA A 289 22.60 5.96 -18.10
C ALA A 289 21.37 5.10 -17.77
N LEU A 290 21.59 3.82 -17.49
CA LEU A 290 20.58 2.86 -17.04
C LEU A 290 21.01 2.18 -15.72
N GLN A 291 20.07 1.98 -14.80
CA GLN A 291 20.28 1.41 -13.48
C GLN A 291 19.10 0.51 -13.08
N ASP A 292 19.35 -0.51 -12.25
CA ASP A 292 18.34 -1.36 -11.62
C ASP A 292 17.31 -2.01 -12.58
N VAL A 293 17.69 -2.24 -13.84
CA VAL A 293 16.81 -2.82 -14.86
C VAL A 293 16.44 -4.26 -14.51
N LYS A 294 15.14 -4.50 -14.25
CA LYS A 294 14.59 -5.78 -13.74
C LYS A 294 13.28 -6.13 -14.44
N ILE A 295 13.05 -7.42 -14.65
CA ILE A 295 11.72 -7.97 -14.98
C ILE A 295 11.17 -8.63 -13.72
N VAL A 296 9.98 -8.25 -13.29
CA VAL A 296 9.34 -8.72 -12.05
C VAL A 296 8.05 -9.45 -12.41
N THR A 297 7.87 -10.67 -11.92
CA THR A 297 6.66 -11.49 -12.14
C THR A 297 5.75 -11.56 -10.91
N GLN A 298 6.12 -10.88 -9.84
CA GLN A 298 5.27 -10.66 -8.67
C GLN A 298 4.10 -9.73 -9.01
N ALA A 299 2.93 -10.03 -8.44
CA ALA A 299 1.78 -9.12 -8.43
C ALA A 299 2.19 -7.74 -7.86
N HIS A 300 1.75 -6.67 -8.52
CA HIS A 300 2.10 -5.28 -8.19
C HIS A 300 3.62 -5.01 -8.07
N GLY A 301 4.44 -5.65 -8.93
CA GLY A 301 5.91 -5.54 -8.90
C GLY A 301 6.49 -4.11 -9.00
N TYR A 302 5.70 -3.10 -9.36
CA TYR A 302 6.07 -1.68 -9.28
C TYR A 302 6.40 -1.23 -7.84
N LEU A 303 5.82 -1.87 -6.82
CA LEU A 303 6.11 -1.64 -5.40
C LEU A 303 7.58 -1.88 -5.02
N LEU A 304 8.32 -2.70 -5.78
CA LEU A 304 9.76 -2.93 -5.53
C LEU A 304 10.64 -1.73 -5.90
N GLN A 305 10.10 -0.77 -6.67
CA GLN A 305 10.72 0.53 -6.93
C GLN A 305 10.01 1.64 -6.13
N CYS A 306 8.71 1.46 -5.87
CA CYS A 306 7.81 2.47 -5.31
C CYS A 306 6.95 1.92 -4.16
N PRO A 307 7.55 1.61 -2.98
CA PRO A 307 6.87 0.90 -1.90
C PRO A 307 5.69 1.66 -1.27
N ASN A 308 5.63 2.98 -1.46
CA ASN A 308 4.57 3.86 -0.94
C ASN A 308 3.54 4.26 -2.01
N SER A 309 3.51 3.60 -3.18
CA SER A 309 2.51 3.87 -4.23
C SER A 309 1.23 3.06 -4.01
N ASP A 310 0.07 3.69 -4.19
CA ASP A 310 -1.21 3.05 -3.91
C ASP A 310 -1.48 1.82 -4.79
N THR A 311 -1.78 0.70 -4.14
CA THR A 311 -2.27 -0.51 -4.79
C THR A 311 -3.78 -0.43 -4.98
N ASP A 312 -4.28 -0.69 -6.19
CA ASP A 312 -5.72 -0.80 -6.45
C ASP A 312 -6.42 -1.89 -5.59
N CYS A 313 -5.68 -2.83 -4.98
CA CYS A 313 -6.09 -3.67 -3.84
C CYS A 313 -4.88 -4.38 -3.19
N PRO A 314 -4.85 -4.66 -1.86
CA PRO A 314 -3.81 -5.50 -1.25
C PRO A 314 -4.03 -6.99 -1.52
N THR A 315 -2.94 -7.77 -1.66
CA THR A 315 -3.01 -9.21 -1.96
C THR A 315 -3.07 -10.08 -0.70
N CYS A 316 -3.72 -11.25 -0.79
CA CYS A 316 -3.83 -12.21 0.33
C CYS A 316 -2.46 -12.65 0.90
N ALA A 317 -1.41 -12.67 0.08
CA ALA A 317 -0.05 -13.03 0.52
C ALA A 317 0.57 -11.94 1.41
N GLN A 318 0.28 -10.66 1.17
CA GLN A 318 0.73 -9.56 2.03
C GLN A 318 0.03 -9.60 3.39
N PHE A 319 -1.27 -9.96 3.42
CA PHE A 319 -2.01 -10.15 4.66
C PHE A 319 -1.41 -11.29 5.51
N GLN A 320 -1.12 -12.45 4.91
CA GLN A 320 -0.50 -13.58 5.62
C GLN A 320 0.92 -13.28 6.13
N ALA A 321 1.71 -12.48 5.40
CA ALA A 321 3.03 -12.05 5.86
C ALA A 321 2.93 -11.13 7.09
N LEU A 322 1.96 -10.20 7.09
CA LEU A 322 1.71 -9.30 8.21
C LEU A 322 1.22 -10.06 9.47
N GLU A 323 0.31 -11.03 9.28
CA GLU A 323 -0.16 -11.93 10.34
C GLU A 323 0.99 -12.72 10.99
N GLN A 324 1.94 -13.22 10.19
CA GLN A 324 3.12 -13.92 10.72
C GLN A 324 4.03 -13.01 11.56
N GLN A 325 4.24 -11.76 11.13
CA GLN A 325 5.03 -10.78 11.90
C GLN A 325 4.35 -10.39 13.23
N LEU A 326 3.03 -10.18 13.23
CA LEU A 326 2.27 -9.89 14.45
C LEU A 326 2.37 -11.05 15.47
N ASN A 327 2.24 -12.29 15.00
CA ASN A 327 2.41 -13.48 15.84
C ASN A 327 3.84 -13.60 16.40
N GLN A 328 4.88 -13.30 15.60
CA GLN A 328 6.27 -13.31 16.06
C GLN A 328 6.53 -12.23 17.12
N MET A 329 6.01 -11.01 16.94
CA MET A 329 6.17 -9.92 17.91
C MET A 329 5.46 -10.21 19.24
N SER A 330 4.24 -10.75 19.18
CA SER A 330 3.48 -11.22 20.35
C SER A 330 4.26 -12.26 21.18
N SER A 331 4.92 -13.21 20.49
CA SER A 331 5.77 -14.22 21.14
C SER A 331 6.94 -13.60 21.91
N MET A 332 7.65 -12.62 21.31
CA MET A 332 8.78 -11.92 21.94
C MET A 332 8.34 -11.09 23.16
N TYR A 333 7.20 -10.39 23.08
CA TYR A 333 6.65 -9.63 24.21
C TYR A 333 6.36 -10.54 25.41
N ARG A 334 5.77 -11.72 25.17
CA ARG A 334 5.47 -12.70 26.23
C ARG A 334 6.73 -13.25 26.91
N ASP A 335 7.81 -13.48 26.16
CA ASP A 335 9.09 -13.92 26.73
C ASP A 335 9.76 -12.80 27.56
N LEU A 336 9.69 -11.55 27.11
CA LEU A 336 10.20 -10.40 27.88
C LEU A 336 9.49 -10.25 29.23
N ASN A 337 8.15 -10.33 29.24
CA ASN A 337 7.35 -10.21 30.46
C ASN A 337 7.63 -11.34 31.45
N ASN A 338 7.80 -12.58 30.95
CA ASN A 338 8.21 -13.73 31.76
C ASN A 338 9.62 -13.59 32.35
N LYS A 339 10.53 -12.85 31.70
CA LYS A 339 11.87 -12.55 32.22
C LYS A 339 11.84 -11.46 33.30
N LEU A 340 11.01 -10.43 33.11
CA LEU A 340 10.84 -9.33 34.08
C LEU A 340 10.30 -9.84 35.43
N SER A 341 9.19 -10.58 35.42
CA SER A 341 8.59 -11.16 36.64
C SER A 341 9.55 -12.05 37.43
N ARG A 342 10.46 -12.78 36.75
CA ARG A 342 11.51 -13.58 37.41
C ARG A 342 12.65 -12.76 38.03
N ALA A 343 12.81 -11.50 37.61
CA ALA A 343 13.78 -10.58 38.20
C ALA A 343 13.20 -9.92 39.46
N GLU A 344 11.93 -9.49 39.40
CA GLU A 344 11.21 -8.84 40.51
C GLU A 344 11.18 -9.71 41.78
N VAL A 345 10.78 -10.98 41.66
CA VAL A 345 10.73 -11.93 42.80
C VAL A 345 12.08 -12.06 43.53
N ARG A 346 13.19 -12.07 42.76
CA ARG A 346 14.55 -12.20 43.33
C ARG A 346 15.02 -10.97 44.09
N ILE A 347 14.38 -9.82 43.89
CA ILE A 347 14.70 -8.58 44.60
C ILE A 347 13.96 -8.57 45.95
N THR A 348 12.67 -8.94 45.97
CA THR A 348 11.88 -9.04 47.21
C THR A 348 12.42 -10.06 48.23
N ASP A 349 13.11 -11.11 47.78
CA ASP A 349 13.74 -12.11 48.67
C ASP A 349 14.94 -11.55 49.46
N LEU A 350 15.51 -10.40 49.07
CA LEU A 350 16.71 -9.81 49.68
C LEU A 350 16.42 -8.77 50.78
N GLU A 351 15.17 -8.34 50.96
CA GLU A 351 14.81 -7.20 51.82
C GLU A 351 14.44 -7.59 53.27
N GLN A 352 14.48 -8.87 53.65
CA GLN A 352 13.86 -9.40 54.88
C GLN A 352 14.80 -9.58 56.10
N CYS A 353 15.77 -8.69 56.33
CA CYS A 353 16.71 -8.79 57.46
C CYS A 353 16.92 -7.45 58.21
N GLU A 354 16.40 -7.33 59.44
CA GLU A 354 16.67 -6.21 60.36
C GLU A 354 17.24 -6.69 61.72
N CYS A 355 17.85 -5.78 62.49
CA CYS A 355 18.52 -6.07 63.76
C CYS A 355 18.19 -5.03 64.85
N LEU A 356 17.74 -5.51 66.02
CA LEU A 356 17.28 -4.69 67.17
C LEU A 356 18.43 -3.97 67.90
N ARG A 357 18.12 -2.88 68.63
CA ARG A 357 19.09 -1.97 69.31
C ARG A 357 18.58 -1.51 70.70
N ALA A 358 19.33 -0.66 71.43
CA ALA A 358 18.96 -0.15 72.77
C ALA A 358 19.28 1.35 72.98
N CYS A 359 18.56 2.06 73.87
CA CYS A 359 18.45 3.53 73.90
C CYS A 359 19.19 4.25 75.05
N ASN A 360 19.37 5.57 74.94
CA ASN A 360 19.96 6.43 75.97
C ASN A 360 19.35 7.84 75.96
N ASP A 361 18.73 8.29 77.06
CA ASP A 361 18.18 9.65 77.22
C ASP A 361 19.03 10.48 78.17
N ASN A 362 19.70 11.49 77.61
CA ASN A 362 20.40 12.58 78.32
C ASN A 362 21.28 12.14 79.51
N GLY A 363 21.89 10.95 79.42
CA GLY A 363 22.75 10.35 80.46
C GLY A 363 22.18 9.10 81.14
N THR A 364 20.92 8.73 80.89
CA THR A 364 20.31 7.50 81.39
C THR A 364 20.05 6.49 80.26
N GLN A 365 20.73 5.34 80.29
CA GLN A 365 20.38 4.22 79.41
C GLN A 365 18.99 3.68 79.76
N ARG A 366 18.21 3.36 78.72
CA ARG A 366 16.83 2.86 78.82
C ARG A 366 16.71 1.59 78.00
N LYS A 367 16.01 0.60 78.54
CA LYS A 367 15.82 -0.69 77.88
C LYS A 367 14.66 -0.63 76.90
N GLU A 368 14.78 -1.46 75.86
CA GLU A 368 13.76 -1.69 74.85
C GLU A 368 12.39 -1.94 75.52
N GLY A 369 11.46 -0.98 75.35
CA GLY A 369 10.11 -0.97 75.95
C GLY A 369 9.82 0.04 77.09
N GLU A 370 10.82 0.71 77.67
CA GLU A 370 10.70 1.50 78.93
C GLU A 370 10.16 2.94 78.76
N GLU A 371 9.33 3.49 79.68
CA GLU A 371 8.64 4.81 79.53
C GLU A 371 8.84 5.90 80.64
N TRP A 372 8.74 7.20 80.29
CA TRP A 372 8.83 8.38 81.19
C TRP A 372 8.19 9.68 80.61
N ARG A 373 8.00 10.75 81.41
CA ARG A 373 7.53 12.09 80.93
C ARG A 373 8.69 13.11 80.82
N LYS A 374 8.64 14.03 79.86
CA LYS A 374 9.73 14.95 79.50
C LYS A 374 9.39 16.45 79.51
N ASP A 375 8.28 16.86 78.88
CA ASP A 375 7.86 18.27 78.75
C ASP A 375 6.35 18.44 79.02
N SER A 376 5.86 19.69 78.98
CA SER A 376 4.47 20.10 79.22
C SER A 376 3.39 19.39 78.37
N CYS A 377 3.77 18.63 77.34
CA CYS A 377 2.88 17.70 76.62
C CYS A 377 3.62 16.42 76.12
N ASN A 378 4.81 16.06 76.61
CA ASN A 378 5.59 14.92 76.08
C ASN A 378 5.78 13.77 77.10
N PHE A 379 5.31 12.57 76.75
CA PHE A 379 5.80 11.28 77.29
C PHE A 379 6.77 10.61 76.31
N CYS A 380 7.50 9.59 76.74
CA CYS A 380 8.57 8.91 76.01
C CYS A 380 8.63 7.40 76.31
N ARG A 381 9.07 6.62 75.32
CA ARG A 381 9.36 5.17 75.35
C ARG A 381 10.70 4.88 74.68
N CYS A 382 11.44 3.86 75.08
CA CYS A 382 12.55 3.31 74.30
C CYS A 382 12.05 2.23 73.32
N LYS A 383 12.37 2.33 72.02
CA LYS A 383 12.08 1.32 70.99
C LYS A 383 13.11 1.32 69.85
N ASP A 384 13.50 0.15 69.38
CA ASP A 384 14.52 -0.12 68.35
C ASP A 384 15.80 0.70 68.55
N GLY A 385 16.20 0.84 69.81
CA GLY A 385 17.35 1.64 70.24
C GLY A 385 17.23 3.16 70.09
N ARG A 386 16.03 3.68 69.84
CA ARG A 386 15.70 5.10 69.79
C ARG A 386 14.62 5.44 70.81
N ILE A 387 14.54 6.71 71.19
CA ILE A 387 13.49 7.18 72.11
C ILE A 387 12.31 7.69 71.28
N GLU A 388 11.18 7.01 71.40
CA GLU A 388 9.90 7.37 70.80
C GLU A 388 9.07 8.17 71.80
N CYS A 389 8.89 9.47 71.57
CA CYS A 389 8.09 10.32 72.46
C CYS A 389 6.65 10.51 71.98
N HIS A 390 5.69 10.07 72.80
CA HIS A 390 4.25 10.22 72.55
C HIS A 390 3.72 11.51 73.19
N HIS A 391 3.11 12.37 72.37
CA HIS A 391 2.56 13.65 72.80
C HIS A 391 1.17 13.46 73.45
N GLU A 392 0.88 14.21 74.51
CA GLU A 392 -0.45 14.27 75.11
C GLU A 392 -1.43 14.93 74.13
N GLN A 393 -2.55 14.25 73.85
CA GLN A 393 -3.39 14.59 72.70
C GLN A 393 -4.50 15.56 73.07
N CYS A 394 -4.51 16.69 72.36
CA CYS A 394 -5.60 17.67 72.41
C CYS A 394 -6.92 17.10 71.88
N PRO A 395 -8.08 17.60 72.36
CA PRO A 395 -9.37 17.28 71.76
C PRO A 395 -9.42 17.69 70.28
N TYR A 396 -10.05 16.85 69.45
CA TYR A 396 -10.08 17.03 68.00
C TYR A 396 -10.87 18.28 67.59
N LEU A 397 -10.27 19.11 66.74
CA LEU A 397 -10.87 20.31 66.15
C LEU A 397 -10.82 20.17 64.63
N ASP A 398 -11.99 20.09 64.00
CA ASP A 398 -12.12 19.65 62.61
C ASP A 398 -11.98 20.80 61.59
N CYS A 399 -10.83 21.47 61.60
CA CYS A 399 -10.52 22.53 60.64
C CYS A 399 -9.01 22.63 60.39
N LYS A 400 -8.58 22.99 59.17
CA LYS A 400 -7.27 22.54 58.66
C LYS A 400 -6.17 23.61 58.54
N ASN A 401 -6.33 24.74 59.20
CA ASN A 401 -5.20 25.65 59.49
C ASN A 401 -5.29 26.17 60.94
N PRO A 402 -4.89 25.36 61.94
CA PRO A 402 -5.02 25.70 63.35
C PRO A 402 -3.87 26.58 63.86
N VAL A 403 -4.21 27.77 64.35
CA VAL A 403 -3.29 28.74 64.94
C VAL A 403 -3.09 28.44 66.43
N LYS A 404 -1.84 28.48 66.88
CA LYS A 404 -1.45 28.20 68.28
C LYS A 404 -1.21 29.50 69.04
N VAL A 405 -1.73 29.57 70.27
CA VAL A 405 -1.53 30.69 71.22
C VAL A 405 -0.46 30.30 72.24
N GLU A 406 0.35 31.26 72.70
CA GLU A 406 1.41 30.99 73.68
C GLU A 406 0.88 30.44 75.01
N GLY A 407 1.71 29.62 75.67
CA GLY A 407 1.40 29.00 76.97
C GLY A 407 0.48 27.76 76.91
N GLN A 408 -0.18 27.47 75.78
CA GLN A 408 -1.08 26.32 75.64
C GLN A 408 -0.56 25.26 74.66
N CYS A 409 -1.03 24.02 74.83
CA CYS A 409 -0.67 22.89 73.98
C CYS A 409 -1.48 22.86 72.67
N CYS A 410 -2.76 23.28 72.72
CA CYS A 410 -3.78 23.04 71.69
C CYS A 410 -4.13 24.26 70.80
N PRO A 411 -4.35 24.10 69.47
CA PRO A 411 -4.59 25.21 68.53
C PRO A 411 -6.02 25.25 67.91
N VAL A 412 -6.44 26.37 67.30
CA VAL A 412 -7.82 26.62 66.75
C VAL A 412 -7.82 27.15 65.31
N CYS A 413 -8.78 26.78 64.45
CA CYS A 413 -8.54 26.72 62.99
C CYS A 413 -9.48 27.47 62.01
N GLY A 414 -8.86 27.86 60.88
CA GLY A 414 -9.50 28.29 59.64
C GLY A 414 -8.44 28.82 58.64
N GLY A 415 -8.41 28.35 57.38
CA GLY A 415 -7.42 28.82 56.41
C GLY A 415 -7.34 28.07 55.08
N LYS A 416 -6.51 28.61 54.17
CA LYS A 416 -6.46 28.27 52.74
C LYS A 416 -5.80 26.93 52.45
N CYS A 417 -6.23 26.26 51.38
CA CYS A 417 -5.60 25.04 50.90
C CYS A 417 -4.29 25.33 50.16
N VAL A 418 -3.36 24.37 50.15
CA VAL A 418 -2.09 24.45 49.41
C VAL A 418 -1.83 23.12 48.69
N TYR A 419 -1.61 23.18 47.38
CA TYR A 419 -1.33 22.02 46.54
C TYR A 419 -0.25 22.33 45.49
N LEU A 420 0.81 21.51 45.41
CA LEU A 420 1.94 21.60 44.47
C LEU A 420 2.55 23.00 44.23
N GLY A 421 2.46 23.91 45.20
CA GLY A 421 2.98 25.28 45.06
C GLY A 421 1.92 26.36 44.99
N LYS A 422 0.71 26.07 44.50
CA LYS A 422 -0.41 27.00 44.47
C LYS A 422 -1.19 26.97 45.78
N HIS A 423 -1.86 28.09 46.06
CA HIS A 423 -2.82 28.25 47.15
C HIS A 423 -4.21 28.29 46.52
N TYR A 424 -5.18 27.65 47.16
CA TYR A 424 -6.56 27.51 46.67
C TYR A 424 -7.51 28.00 47.76
N GLU A 425 -8.55 28.74 47.37
CA GLU A 425 -9.56 29.25 48.29
C GLU A 425 -10.64 28.20 48.59
N PRO A 426 -11.31 28.25 49.77
CA PRO A 426 -12.41 27.33 50.08
C PRO A 426 -13.51 27.35 49.01
N GLY A 427 -13.87 26.16 48.51
CA GLY A 427 -14.81 25.94 47.41
C GLY A 427 -14.16 25.75 46.03
N GLU A 428 -12.88 26.07 45.86
CA GLU A 428 -12.18 25.97 44.56
C GLU A 428 -11.88 24.51 44.16
N GLU A 429 -12.00 24.19 42.86
CA GLU A 429 -11.78 22.84 42.31
C GLU A 429 -10.60 22.76 41.33
N MET A 430 -9.88 21.65 41.33
CA MET A 430 -8.78 21.38 40.41
C MET A 430 -8.59 19.88 40.13
N THR A 431 -8.10 19.54 38.93
CA THR A 431 -7.95 18.15 38.46
C THR A 431 -6.46 17.75 38.29
N PRO A 432 -5.81 17.12 39.29
CA PRO A 432 -4.37 16.85 39.23
C PRO A 432 -3.98 15.65 38.35
N ARG A 433 -4.94 14.75 38.05
CA ARG A 433 -4.75 13.56 37.20
C ARG A 433 -6.04 13.26 36.45
N VAL A 434 -5.92 12.53 35.35
CA VAL A 434 -7.07 11.91 34.66
C VAL A 434 -7.87 11.07 35.67
N CYS A 435 -9.20 11.15 35.62
CA CYS A 435 -10.14 10.60 36.62
C CYS A 435 -10.01 11.16 38.05
N VAL A 436 -9.38 12.30 38.33
CA VAL A 436 -9.31 12.84 39.71
C VAL A 436 -9.67 14.32 39.74
N THR A 437 -10.65 14.68 40.57
CA THR A 437 -11.07 16.05 40.87
C THR A 437 -10.91 16.31 42.38
N CYS A 438 -10.24 17.41 42.74
CA CYS A 438 -10.02 17.80 44.13
C CYS A 438 -10.67 19.15 44.42
N ARG A 439 -11.44 19.25 45.50
CA ARG A 439 -12.04 20.50 46.00
C ARG A 439 -11.33 20.97 47.27
N CYS A 440 -11.21 22.27 47.47
CA CYS A 440 -10.77 22.86 48.74
C CYS A 440 -11.92 23.00 49.74
N THR A 441 -11.83 22.34 50.89
CA THR A 441 -12.85 22.32 51.96
C THR A 441 -12.17 22.59 53.32
N ASP A 442 -12.38 23.77 53.89
CA ASP A 442 -11.82 24.23 55.19
C ASP A 442 -10.31 23.99 55.39
N GLY A 443 -9.55 24.06 54.28
CA GLY A 443 -8.11 23.85 54.21
C GLY A 443 -7.70 22.42 53.80
N ARG A 444 -8.64 21.50 53.60
CA ARG A 444 -8.43 20.15 53.03
C ARG A 444 -8.55 20.22 51.51
N MET A 445 -7.64 19.55 50.79
CA MET A 445 -7.90 19.18 49.40
C MET A 445 -8.52 17.79 49.45
N GLU A 446 -9.80 17.68 49.15
CA GLU A 446 -10.54 16.43 49.14
C GLU A 446 -10.65 15.95 47.69
N CYS A 447 -9.93 14.88 47.37
CA CYS A 447 -9.76 14.37 46.01
C CYS A 447 -10.66 13.16 45.75
N ALA A 448 -11.78 13.40 45.09
CA ALA A 448 -12.59 12.32 44.52
C ALA A 448 -11.91 11.82 43.24
N SER A 449 -11.63 10.52 43.18
CA SER A 449 -11.46 9.85 41.90
C SER A 449 -12.83 9.62 41.24
N LEU A 450 -12.87 9.34 39.93
CA LEU A 450 -14.07 8.96 39.20
C LEU A 450 -14.14 7.43 39.07
N ASN A 451 -15.29 6.80 39.33
CA ASN A 451 -15.36 5.34 39.38
C ASN A 451 -15.59 4.77 37.97
N ILE A 452 -14.59 4.11 37.41
CA ILE A 452 -14.61 3.65 36.00
C ILE A 452 -15.77 2.65 35.76
N THR A 453 -16.27 1.97 36.80
CA THR A 453 -17.42 1.05 36.71
C THR A 453 -18.80 1.72 36.80
N GLU A 454 -18.90 2.98 37.24
CA GLU A 454 -20.18 3.67 37.48
C GLU A 454 -20.31 4.99 36.70
N SER A 455 -19.22 5.71 36.51
CA SER A 455 -19.16 7.01 35.83
C SER A 455 -18.89 6.91 34.32
N CYS A 456 -18.51 5.73 33.84
CA CYS A 456 -18.31 5.47 32.41
C CYS A 456 -19.49 4.68 31.83
N PRO A 457 -19.86 4.89 30.54
CA PRO A 457 -20.89 4.09 29.89
C PRO A 457 -20.46 2.62 29.82
N LYS A 458 -21.40 1.70 30.05
CA LYS A 458 -21.16 0.27 29.90
C LYS A 458 -21.03 -0.06 28.41
N LEU A 459 -19.82 -0.45 28.00
CA LEU A 459 -19.48 -0.82 26.64
C LEU A 459 -19.75 -2.32 26.41
N ASP A 460 -20.58 -2.63 25.42
CA ASP A 460 -20.87 -4.01 25.01
C ASP A 460 -19.93 -4.41 23.87
N CYS A 461 -18.71 -4.83 24.22
CA CYS A 461 -17.69 -5.23 23.25
C CYS A 461 -16.70 -6.24 23.85
N PRO A 462 -16.11 -7.15 23.03
CA PRO A 462 -15.37 -8.31 23.52
C PRO A 462 -14.00 -7.99 24.15
N LYS A 463 -13.45 -6.79 23.88
CA LYS A 463 -12.18 -6.34 24.43
C LYS A 463 -12.16 -4.81 24.51
N THR A 464 -11.65 -4.30 25.64
CA THR A 464 -11.53 -2.87 25.93
C THR A 464 -10.08 -2.46 26.12
N ILE A 465 -9.78 -1.19 25.84
CA ILE A 465 -8.44 -0.59 25.94
C ILE A 465 -8.50 0.73 26.71
N ASN A 466 -7.47 1.01 27.50
CA ASN A 466 -7.29 2.28 28.20
C ASN A 466 -6.34 3.18 27.41
N ILE A 467 -6.83 4.32 26.91
CA ILE A 467 -6.01 5.30 26.20
C ILE A 467 -5.32 6.22 27.21
N HIS A 468 -4.01 6.40 27.07
CA HIS A 468 -3.23 7.34 27.88
C HIS A 468 -3.77 8.77 27.72
N GLY A 469 -4.40 9.30 28.77
CA GLY A 469 -5.01 10.64 28.78
C GLY A 469 -6.55 10.65 28.86
N LYS A 470 -7.24 9.53 28.63
CA LYS A 470 -8.70 9.41 28.82
C LYS A 470 -9.04 8.63 30.09
N CYS A 471 -10.18 8.96 30.70
CA CYS A 471 -10.60 8.37 31.97
C CYS A 471 -11.34 7.03 31.79
N CYS A 472 -12.22 6.95 30.80
CA CYS A 472 -12.96 5.73 30.50
C CYS A 472 -12.20 4.85 29.50
N PRO A 473 -12.28 3.52 29.63
CA PRO A 473 -11.89 2.61 28.56
C PRO A 473 -12.76 2.85 27.32
N VAL A 474 -12.25 2.43 26.17
CA VAL A 474 -13.00 2.31 24.91
C VAL A 474 -12.89 0.89 24.35
N CYS A 475 -13.67 0.55 23.34
CA CYS A 475 -13.58 -0.76 22.70
C CYS A 475 -12.31 -0.85 21.83
N GLU A 476 -11.71 -2.04 21.76
CA GLU A 476 -10.74 -2.32 20.71
C GLU A 476 -11.46 -2.29 19.35
N GLY A 477 -10.88 -1.57 18.37
CA GLY A 477 -11.54 -1.32 17.09
C GLY A 477 -12.66 -0.28 17.13
N THR A 478 -12.75 0.57 18.18
CA THR A 478 -13.56 1.79 18.10
C THR A 478 -13.11 2.61 16.88
N ASP A 479 -14.05 2.93 15.98
CA ASP A 479 -13.83 3.98 14.99
C ASP A 479 -13.91 5.33 15.69
N TYR A 480 -12.76 5.94 15.96
CA TYR A 480 -12.70 7.30 16.48
C TYR A 480 -13.29 8.26 15.45
N CYS A 481 -13.05 8.12 14.15
CA CYS A 481 -13.49 9.09 13.14
C CYS A 481 -15.02 9.32 13.15
N SER A 482 -15.83 8.28 13.37
CA SER A 482 -17.29 8.41 13.55
C SER A 482 -17.75 9.05 14.88
N MET A 483 -16.87 9.27 15.87
CA MET A 483 -17.23 9.91 17.15
C MET A 483 -17.37 11.45 17.08
N GLY A 484 -17.13 12.06 15.91
CA GLY A 484 -17.27 13.50 15.68
C GLY A 484 -16.00 14.29 15.99
N HIS A 485 -15.18 14.53 14.96
CA HIS A 485 -13.88 15.19 15.09
C HIS A 485 -13.72 16.40 14.17
N THR A 486 -12.84 17.30 14.58
CA THR A 486 -12.53 18.57 13.93
C THR A 486 -11.29 18.46 13.01
N CYS A 487 -11.27 17.46 12.12
CA CYS A 487 -10.33 17.50 10.98
C CYS A 487 -10.71 18.66 10.04
N HIS A 488 -9.77 19.11 9.20
CA HIS A 488 -10.11 20.07 8.16
C HIS A 488 -11.14 19.48 7.18
N LYS A 489 -11.95 20.34 6.54
CA LYS A 489 -12.91 19.92 5.50
C LYS A 489 -12.21 19.22 4.32
N ASP A 490 -10.95 19.59 4.06
CA ASP A 490 -10.10 19.05 2.99
C ASP A 490 -9.05 18.07 3.58
N ALA A 491 -9.39 17.37 4.67
CA ALA A 491 -8.56 16.35 5.29
C ALA A 491 -9.35 15.07 5.56
N THR A 492 -8.70 13.92 5.36
CA THR A 492 -9.23 12.61 5.68
C THR A 492 -8.85 12.22 7.11
N CYS A 493 -9.84 11.75 7.88
CA CYS A 493 -9.60 11.17 9.20
C CYS A 493 -9.12 9.73 9.05
N VAL A 494 -7.91 9.44 9.54
CA VAL A 494 -7.35 8.09 9.62
C VAL A 494 -7.52 7.58 11.05
N ASN A 495 -8.25 6.48 11.19
CA ASN A 495 -8.43 5.80 12.47
C ASN A 495 -7.20 4.94 12.81
N LEU A 496 -6.60 5.15 13.99
CA LEU A 496 -5.48 4.36 14.51
C LEU A 496 -5.90 3.76 15.87
N ASP A 497 -5.30 2.65 16.30
CA ASP A 497 -5.80 1.83 17.43
C ASP A 497 -6.15 2.60 18.73
N THR A 498 -5.43 3.69 19.00
CA THR A 498 -5.53 4.49 20.25
C THR A 498 -5.81 5.98 20.02
N LYS A 499 -5.90 6.45 18.77
CA LYS A 499 -6.05 7.88 18.41
C LYS A 499 -6.56 8.03 16.97
N LEU A 500 -7.00 9.23 16.61
CA LEU A 500 -7.12 9.60 15.20
C LEU A 500 -5.85 10.30 14.70
N LEU A 501 -5.71 10.40 13.39
CA LEU A 501 -4.80 11.29 12.68
C LEU A 501 -5.58 11.94 11.52
N CYS A 502 -5.68 13.26 11.49
CA CYS A 502 -6.14 13.96 10.30
C CYS A 502 -4.97 14.08 9.31
N VAL A 503 -5.20 13.79 8.03
CA VAL A 503 -4.21 13.94 6.96
C VAL A 503 -4.84 14.78 5.86
N CYS A 504 -4.17 15.84 5.40
CA CYS A 504 -4.67 16.64 4.28
C CYS A 504 -4.86 15.76 3.03
N ASN A 505 -5.93 16.02 2.28
CA ASN A 505 -6.23 15.29 1.05
C ASN A 505 -5.18 15.60 -0.04
N ASP A 506 -5.09 14.74 -1.06
CA ASP A 506 -4.22 15.01 -2.22
C ASP A 506 -4.51 16.38 -2.84
N GLY A 507 -3.45 17.11 -3.18
CA GLY A 507 -3.52 18.50 -3.64
C GLY A 507 -3.56 19.56 -2.52
N PHE A 508 -3.56 19.16 -1.24
CA PHE A 508 -3.50 20.08 -0.10
C PHE A 508 -2.30 19.81 0.82
N GLU A 509 -1.72 20.86 1.40
CA GLU A 509 -0.66 20.78 2.41
C GLU A 509 -1.06 21.42 3.74
N GLY A 510 -0.50 20.95 4.86
CA GLY A 510 -0.85 21.43 6.19
C GLY A 510 -0.68 20.37 7.29
N ASP A 511 -1.37 20.57 8.42
CA ASP A 511 -1.28 19.72 9.62
C ASP A 511 -2.47 18.76 9.81
N GLY A 512 -3.41 18.74 8.86
CA GLY A 512 -4.65 17.96 8.91
C GLY A 512 -5.82 18.66 9.60
N HIS A 513 -5.58 19.75 10.34
CA HIS A 513 -6.59 20.59 10.96
C HIS A 513 -6.76 21.94 10.24
N ASN A 514 -5.67 22.47 9.70
CA ASN A 514 -5.63 23.50 8.66
C ASN A 514 -4.92 22.90 7.44
N CYS A 515 -5.62 22.80 6.31
CA CYS A 515 -5.04 22.36 5.04
C CYS A 515 -5.29 23.41 3.97
N GLU A 516 -4.22 23.83 3.30
CA GLU A 516 -4.24 24.86 2.27
C GLU A 516 -3.92 24.25 0.90
N ASP A 517 -4.40 24.91 -0.15
CA ASP A 517 -4.40 24.42 -1.53
C ASP A 517 -3.00 24.54 -2.16
N ILE A 518 -2.43 23.42 -2.63
CA ILE A 518 -1.09 23.42 -3.25
C ILE A 518 -1.20 24.02 -4.65
N ASN A 519 -0.82 25.29 -4.80
CA ASN A 519 -0.82 25.98 -6.08
C ASN A 519 0.27 25.44 -7.03
N GLU A 520 -0.03 24.37 -7.78
CA GLU A 520 0.96 23.74 -8.66
C GLU A 520 1.34 24.62 -9.85
N CYS A 521 0.52 25.64 -10.17
CA CYS A 521 0.89 26.68 -11.13
C CYS A 521 2.04 27.60 -10.67
N GLY A 522 2.51 27.46 -9.43
CA GLY A 522 3.68 28.18 -8.91
C GLY A 522 5.03 27.68 -9.45
N ALA A 523 5.11 26.44 -9.95
CA ALA A 523 6.34 25.86 -10.49
C ALA A 523 6.07 24.89 -11.65
N THR A 524 6.90 24.91 -12.70
CA THR A 524 6.82 23.94 -13.79
C THR A 524 7.48 22.61 -13.39
N GLY A 525 6.67 21.55 -13.24
CA GLY A 525 7.11 20.19 -12.95
C GLY A 525 7.57 19.92 -11.52
N GLY A 526 7.87 18.65 -11.24
CA GLY A 526 8.16 18.14 -9.89
C GLY A 526 6.89 17.78 -9.12
N ARG A 527 7.03 17.33 -7.86
CA ARG A 527 5.91 16.79 -7.06
C ARG A 527 4.77 17.79 -6.80
N PHE A 528 5.10 19.07 -6.69
CA PHE A 528 4.17 20.15 -6.35
C PHE A 528 4.08 21.21 -7.47
N GLY A 529 4.40 20.81 -8.71
CA GLY A 529 4.43 21.69 -9.87
C GLY A 529 3.59 21.15 -11.03
N HIS A 530 3.10 22.06 -11.86
CA HIS A 530 2.21 21.71 -12.96
C HIS A 530 2.96 21.06 -14.13
N HIS A 531 2.37 20.02 -14.72
CA HIS A 531 2.89 19.32 -15.89
C HIS A 531 2.15 19.71 -17.18
N CYS A 532 1.71 20.97 -17.25
CA CYS A 532 1.02 21.48 -18.44
C CYS A 532 1.96 21.57 -19.65
N GLY A 533 1.52 21.02 -20.79
CA GLY A 533 2.23 21.04 -22.05
C GLY A 533 2.12 22.36 -22.82
N PRO A 534 2.73 22.44 -24.02
CA PRO A 534 2.69 23.63 -24.86
C PRO A 534 1.25 24.03 -25.24
N ASN A 535 1.08 25.30 -25.60
CA ASN A 535 -0.19 25.91 -26.01
C ASN A 535 -1.33 25.82 -24.96
N THR A 536 -0.96 25.70 -23.68
CA THR A 536 -1.87 25.75 -22.53
C THR A 536 -1.51 26.87 -21.55
N ARG A 537 -2.45 27.22 -20.66
CA ARG A 537 -2.21 27.97 -19.42
C ARG A 537 -2.53 27.07 -18.23
N CYS A 538 -1.72 27.14 -17.18
CA CYS A 538 -2.08 26.52 -15.90
C CYS A 538 -3.16 27.36 -15.20
N VAL A 539 -4.16 26.70 -14.62
CA VAL A 539 -5.16 27.28 -13.74
C VAL A 539 -5.26 26.41 -12.50
N ASN A 540 -4.89 26.95 -11.34
CA ASN A 540 -5.00 26.25 -10.07
C ASN A 540 -6.48 26.17 -9.65
N THR A 541 -6.90 25.03 -9.07
CA THR A 541 -8.23 24.82 -8.50
C THR A 541 -8.13 23.98 -7.23
N PRO A 542 -9.08 24.08 -6.27
CA PRO A 542 -8.97 23.38 -4.99
C PRO A 542 -8.67 21.87 -5.12
N GLY A 543 -7.47 21.47 -4.69
CA GLY A 543 -6.94 20.11 -4.72
C GLY A 543 -6.39 19.61 -6.07
N LYS A 544 -6.23 20.48 -7.09
CA LYS A 544 -5.65 20.15 -8.42
C LYS A 544 -5.48 21.37 -9.34
N TYR A 545 -4.43 21.40 -10.15
CA TYR A 545 -4.40 22.22 -11.37
C TYR A 545 -5.23 21.65 -12.54
N GLN A 546 -5.61 22.53 -13.47
CA GLN A 546 -6.05 22.18 -14.83
C GLN A 546 -5.27 22.99 -15.89
N CYS A 547 -5.03 22.41 -17.07
CA CYS A 547 -4.35 23.06 -18.17
C CYS A 547 -5.36 23.50 -19.25
N ASP A 548 -5.77 24.76 -19.24
CA ASP A 548 -6.70 25.31 -20.23
C ASP A 548 -5.96 25.56 -21.56
N CYS A 549 -6.59 25.29 -22.70
CA CYS A 549 -6.02 25.68 -24.00
C CYS A 549 -5.96 27.19 -24.18
N LEU A 550 -4.93 27.69 -24.87
CA LEU A 550 -4.92 29.04 -25.39
C LEU A 550 -5.96 29.19 -26.52
N LYS A 551 -6.41 30.42 -26.81
CA LYS A 551 -7.35 30.67 -27.92
C LYS A 551 -6.78 30.13 -29.25
N GLY A 552 -7.62 29.53 -30.08
CA GLY A 552 -7.22 28.90 -31.35
C GLY A 552 -6.67 27.47 -31.24
N HIS A 553 -6.69 26.86 -30.05
CA HIS A 553 -6.16 25.53 -29.80
C HIS A 553 -7.24 24.59 -29.23
N SER A 554 -7.27 23.34 -29.70
CA SER A 554 -8.17 22.28 -29.25
C SER A 554 -7.48 21.39 -28.19
N ARG A 555 -8.22 20.95 -27.17
CA ARG A 555 -7.69 20.00 -26.19
C ARG A 555 -7.53 18.63 -26.83
N VAL A 556 -6.31 18.08 -26.78
CA VAL A 556 -6.01 16.69 -27.18
C VAL A 556 -6.07 15.80 -25.93
N ASP A 557 -5.35 16.20 -24.90
CA ASP A 557 -5.26 15.54 -23.60
C ASP A 557 -5.47 16.57 -22.47
N ASN A 558 -5.71 16.11 -21.23
CA ASN A 558 -5.93 17.02 -20.09
C ASN A 558 -4.78 18.02 -19.82
N PHE A 559 -3.59 17.76 -20.34
CA PHE A 559 -2.38 18.58 -20.18
C PHE A 559 -1.90 19.25 -21.48
N THR A 560 -2.45 18.90 -22.65
CA THR A 560 -1.89 19.27 -23.95
C THR A 560 -2.97 19.68 -24.94
N CYS A 561 -2.76 20.82 -25.61
CA CYS A 561 -3.63 21.29 -26.69
C CYS A 561 -2.85 21.40 -28.00
N SER A 562 -3.45 20.94 -29.10
CA SER A 562 -2.96 21.17 -30.46
C SER A 562 -3.53 22.46 -31.02
N ASP A 563 -3.00 22.93 -32.13
CA ASP A 563 -3.72 23.86 -33.00
C ASP A 563 -5.09 23.28 -33.35
N TYR A 564 -6.11 24.13 -33.45
CA TYR A 564 -7.46 23.71 -33.84
C TYR A 564 -7.46 23.33 -35.33
N ASP A 565 -7.57 22.04 -35.66
CA ASP A 565 -7.74 21.61 -37.04
C ASP A 565 -9.16 21.96 -37.52
N GLU A 566 -9.29 23.15 -38.11
CA GLU A 566 -10.51 23.67 -38.71
C GLU A 566 -11.16 22.68 -39.70
N CYS A 567 -10.36 21.83 -40.37
CA CYS A 567 -10.84 20.88 -41.36
C CYS A 567 -11.36 19.55 -40.77
N SER A 568 -11.46 19.43 -39.45
CA SER A 568 -12.12 18.31 -38.77
C SER A 568 -13.66 18.34 -38.90
N HIS A 569 -14.24 19.47 -39.33
CA HIS A 569 -15.66 19.56 -39.70
C HIS A 569 -15.92 18.84 -41.04
N GLN A 570 -17.04 18.12 -41.10
CA GLN A 570 -17.39 17.24 -42.23
C GLN A 570 -17.84 18.04 -43.46
N CYS A 571 -16.89 18.47 -44.30
CA CYS A 571 -17.16 18.83 -45.69
C CYS A 571 -17.80 17.63 -46.45
N HIS A 572 -18.46 17.90 -47.58
CA HIS A 572 -19.01 16.84 -48.42
C HIS A 572 -17.93 15.84 -48.86
N GLN A 573 -18.28 14.57 -49.09
CA GLN A 573 -17.31 13.54 -49.53
C GLN A 573 -16.59 13.91 -50.84
N GLU A 574 -17.27 14.68 -51.69
CA GLU A 574 -16.75 15.23 -52.96
C GLU A 574 -16.38 16.72 -52.88
N ALA A 575 -16.00 17.18 -51.69
CA ALA A 575 -15.38 18.47 -51.45
C ALA A 575 -13.92 18.32 -50.95
N THR A 576 -13.28 19.48 -50.73
CA THR A 576 -11.98 19.63 -50.10
C THR A 576 -12.01 20.86 -49.20
N CYS A 577 -11.51 20.75 -47.97
CA CYS A 577 -11.33 21.90 -47.08
C CYS A 577 -10.12 22.74 -47.53
N VAL A 578 -10.28 24.06 -47.65
CA VAL A 578 -9.19 25.00 -47.95
C VAL A 578 -9.18 26.15 -46.93
N LYS A 579 -7.97 26.64 -46.61
CA LYS A 579 -7.75 27.72 -45.63
C LYS A 579 -7.73 29.07 -46.35
N VAL A 580 -8.55 30.01 -45.88
CA VAL A 580 -8.72 31.35 -46.47
C VAL A 580 -8.69 32.39 -45.35
N ASP A 581 -7.66 33.25 -45.34
CA ASP A 581 -7.52 34.43 -44.47
C ASP A 581 -7.95 34.25 -42.99
N GLY A 582 -7.42 33.19 -42.36
CA GLY A 582 -7.69 32.87 -40.94
C GLY A 582 -8.99 32.10 -40.69
N THR A 583 -9.68 31.68 -41.74
CA THR A 583 -10.90 30.85 -41.72
C THR A 583 -10.74 29.62 -42.62
N PHE A 584 -11.76 28.74 -42.63
CA PHE A 584 -11.82 27.56 -43.49
C PHE A 584 -13.07 27.60 -44.36
N GLN A 585 -12.97 27.06 -45.57
CA GLN A 585 -14.09 26.89 -46.49
C GLN A 585 -14.02 25.52 -47.15
N CYS A 586 -15.14 24.80 -47.18
CA CYS A 586 -15.29 23.62 -48.02
C CYS A 586 -15.52 24.06 -49.47
N VAL A 587 -14.80 23.47 -50.43
CA VAL A 587 -14.98 23.74 -51.87
C VAL A 587 -15.22 22.42 -52.60
N CYS A 588 -16.27 22.35 -53.42
CA CYS A 588 -16.58 21.16 -54.22
C CYS A 588 -15.45 20.83 -55.21
N ARG A 589 -15.18 19.54 -55.41
CA ARG A 589 -14.13 19.06 -56.33
C ARG A 589 -14.49 19.38 -57.78
N LYS A 590 -13.47 19.49 -58.64
CA LYS A 590 -13.64 19.82 -60.06
C LYS A 590 -14.63 18.86 -60.74
N GLY A 591 -15.75 19.41 -61.22
CA GLY A 591 -16.85 18.65 -61.82
C GLY A 591 -18.08 18.49 -60.92
N TYR A 592 -18.01 18.94 -59.66
CA TYR A 592 -19.15 19.08 -58.76
C TYR A 592 -19.41 20.55 -58.44
N GLU A 593 -20.67 20.89 -58.16
CA GLU A 593 -21.13 22.24 -57.81
C GLU A 593 -21.99 22.23 -56.53
N GLY A 594 -21.97 23.33 -55.79
CA GLY A 594 -22.62 23.44 -54.47
C GLY A 594 -21.87 24.35 -53.51
N ASP A 595 -22.16 24.24 -52.21
CA ASP A 595 -21.61 25.08 -51.14
C ASP A 595 -20.41 24.45 -50.40
N GLY A 596 -19.99 23.25 -50.81
CA GLY A 596 -18.90 22.49 -50.18
C GLY A 596 -19.35 21.56 -49.05
N TYR A 597 -20.53 21.77 -48.46
CA TYR A 597 -21.17 20.87 -47.50
C TYR A 597 -22.16 19.93 -48.20
N THR A 598 -22.79 20.42 -49.27
CA THR A 598 -23.54 19.67 -50.28
C THR A 598 -22.89 19.91 -51.64
N CYS A 599 -22.47 18.86 -52.34
CA CYS A 599 -21.92 18.96 -53.69
C CYS A 599 -22.62 17.99 -54.65
N ALA A 600 -23.35 18.53 -55.61
CA ALA A 600 -24.00 17.78 -56.69
C ALA A 600 -23.05 17.66 -57.91
N PRO A 601 -23.12 16.58 -58.70
CA PRO A 601 -22.33 16.47 -59.92
C PRO A 601 -22.83 17.46 -60.99
N HIS A 602 -21.90 18.18 -61.61
CA HIS A 602 -22.19 19.10 -62.69
C HIS A 602 -22.11 18.39 -64.05
N CYS A 603 -23.16 18.54 -64.88
CA CYS A 603 -23.20 18.03 -66.24
C CYS A 603 -23.26 19.21 -67.23
N GLN A 604 -22.17 19.46 -67.95
CA GLN A 604 -22.01 20.55 -68.92
C GLN A 604 -23.06 20.50 -70.06
N ALA A 605 -23.49 19.30 -70.42
CA ALA A 605 -24.72 19.07 -71.18
C ALA A 605 -25.79 18.55 -70.22
N ALA A 606 -26.87 19.33 -70.04
CA ALA A 606 -27.95 18.95 -69.13
C ALA A 606 -28.67 17.69 -69.59
N CYS A 607 -28.83 16.74 -68.67
CA CYS A 607 -29.53 15.48 -68.90
C CYS A 607 -30.99 15.72 -69.31
N ARG A 608 -31.39 15.17 -70.46
CA ARG A 608 -32.73 15.37 -71.05
C ARG A 608 -33.67 14.23 -70.65
N ASN A 609 -34.94 14.37 -71.02
CA ASN A 609 -35.98 13.34 -70.92
C ASN A 609 -36.15 12.71 -69.51
N GLY A 610 -35.80 13.48 -68.46
CA GLY A 610 -35.89 13.06 -67.07
C GLY A 610 -34.72 12.21 -66.56
N GLY A 611 -33.59 12.15 -67.28
CA GLY A 611 -32.34 11.59 -66.77
C GLY A 611 -31.71 12.46 -65.69
N ALA A 612 -30.93 11.84 -64.79
CA ALA A 612 -30.28 12.50 -63.66
C ALA A 612 -28.75 12.59 -63.87
N CYS A 613 -28.12 13.72 -63.52
CA CYS A 613 -26.66 13.78 -63.47
C CYS A 613 -26.19 13.02 -62.21
N ILE A 614 -25.45 11.91 -62.39
CA ILE A 614 -25.02 11.05 -61.27
C ILE A 614 -23.52 11.19 -60.95
N ARG A 615 -22.73 11.63 -61.93
CA ARG A 615 -21.29 11.93 -61.82
C ARG A 615 -20.95 13.06 -62.80
N PRO A 616 -19.81 13.75 -62.65
CA PRO A 616 -19.46 14.87 -63.53
C PRO A 616 -19.52 14.49 -65.01
N ASN A 617 -20.33 15.19 -65.80
CA ASN A 617 -20.63 14.90 -67.21
C ASN A 617 -21.15 13.46 -67.50
N VAL A 618 -21.83 12.80 -66.55
CA VAL A 618 -22.46 11.48 -66.75
C VAL A 618 -23.91 11.50 -66.29
N CYS A 619 -24.81 11.39 -67.27
CA CYS A 619 -26.23 11.20 -67.05
C CYS A 619 -26.61 9.72 -66.88
N GLU A 620 -27.48 9.43 -65.91
CA GLU A 620 -28.26 8.20 -65.83
C GLU A 620 -29.61 8.43 -66.52
N CYS A 621 -29.92 7.59 -67.51
CA CYS A 621 -31.11 7.77 -68.35
C CYS A 621 -32.29 6.94 -67.84
N ARG A 622 -33.49 7.52 -67.96
CA ARG A 622 -34.74 6.81 -67.71
C ARG A 622 -34.94 5.74 -68.79
N HIS A 623 -35.57 4.61 -68.44
CA HIS A 623 -35.99 3.61 -69.43
C HIS A 623 -36.74 4.25 -70.61
N GLY A 624 -36.39 3.82 -71.83
CA GLY A 624 -36.78 4.48 -73.09
C GLY A 624 -35.70 5.42 -73.67
N TYR A 625 -34.66 5.80 -72.91
CA TYR A 625 -33.64 6.75 -73.38
C TYR A 625 -32.19 6.27 -73.24
N ILE A 626 -31.36 6.64 -74.22
CA ILE A 626 -29.91 6.40 -74.29
C ILE A 626 -29.17 7.66 -74.77
N GLY A 627 -27.84 7.57 -74.92
CA GLY A 627 -26.97 8.68 -75.29
C GLY A 627 -26.35 9.39 -74.08
N PRO A 628 -25.28 10.19 -74.29
CA PRO A 628 -24.52 10.81 -73.20
C PRO A 628 -25.29 11.90 -72.45
N SER A 629 -26.42 12.38 -72.99
CA SER A 629 -27.31 13.33 -72.33
C SER A 629 -28.78 12.87 -72.32
N CYS A 630 -29.03 11.57 -72.48
CA CYS A 630 -30.37 10.97 -72.52
C CYS A 630 -31.27 11.57 -73.62
N ASP A 631 -30.62 11.99 -74.71
CA ASP A 631 -31.17 12.75 -75.82
C ASP A 631 -31.65 11.88 -76.98
N LEU A 632 -31.31 10.59 -76.98
CA LEU A 632 -31.75 9.59 -77.95
C LEU A 632 -32.83 8.68 -77.34
N ASP A 633 -33.92 8.48 -78.07
CA ASP A 633 -34.97 7.48 -77.78
C ASP A 633 -34.43 6.08 -78.13
N ILE A 634 -34.86 5.04 -77.39
CA ILE A 634 -34.57 3.64 -77.74
C ILE A 634 -35.67 3.15 -78.69
N ASP A 635 -35.31 2.73 -79.90
CA ASP A 635 -36.24 2.01 -80.76
C ASP A 635 -36.43 0.58 -80.22
N GLU A 636 -37.49 0.40 -79.43
CA GLU A 636 -37.86 -0.90 -78.83
C GLU A 636 -38.53 -1.85 -79.86
N CYS A 637 -38.61 -1.46 -81.13
CA CYS A 637 -39.19 -2.24 -82.22
C CYS A 637 -38.15 -2.75 -83.25
N ALA A 638 -36.85 -2.55 -83.00
CA ALA A 638 -35.73 -2.88 -83.91
C ALA A 638 -35.26 -4.35 -83.87
#